data_AF-H3DLP5-F1
#
_entry.id   AF-H3DLP5-F1
#
_cell.length_a   1.000
_cell.length_b   1.000
_cell.length_c   1.000
_cell.angle_alpha   90.00
_cell.angle_beta   90.00
_cell.angle_gamma   90.00
#
_symmetry.space_group_name_H-M   'P 1'
#
loop_
_entity.id
_entity.type
_entity.pdbx_description
1 polymer ?
#
loop_
_entity_poly.entity_id
_entity_poly.type
_entity_poly.pdbx_seq_one_letter_code
_entity_poly.pdbx_strand_id
1 'polypeptide(L)'
;MPLKDCHESGLDFIEFLGDRISLTNKAELREIYNNEFRGRAGIRDPNFSSVIYALRRFNKVYCNRDHIFINFFINDSAEMTLPSFYDTSYMPDLLSTSKSKFFTKKFYHIKELIANKGGIEITSDPEAVEGKILFFVERLKDVFIVRFNVANKGTSCVYFTYYTALHKIRCFTLDDDHRLTRANPLLLCPGETYEVRVRYILNHYGYFPATMYFEFLITGSTPFCIIREMEAAARTPLADILGPVSPYKPLRVQARSHVSTVEVEGVPPEKFKAHDWLVVVVLDEYKPGEYLKQLTKQSLEDSEHLSPVLRQKLLSAGALLKSALELKTYSSRFHLLLHLEEIQMEVDIRKYDLRNQTMTLDQSNKKLISLSVPGVAENRPSVLRGDCIKVTMSDDKNNPTVVYKGYVHKVELDGVKLGFSQSLLQRFLPNMKFDVEFTVNRLTLKLQHRAVDLAAKHQLGELLFPSGAAADTPPMPNLRMFNLKLEKNPEQSAAVQHIIAGSSKPAPYLVFGPPGTGKTITIVEAMHQVNKCNPTAHILACAPLNSACDLLCERLLDHIDSHQVYRMYASSRDPRSIPSPLLKCCNWDKTKECFVFPSRETLMKYKVVVTTLCTAGRLVTGGIPVGHFTHIFVDEAGQAVEPECIIAVAGLFNPKEGQLVLAGDPKQLGPILRSPLALQYGLGVSLLERLMKDNTLYQQNPDTGHFDNRYVTKLLRNYRSHAAILKVPNELFYSNELQVFADQWERAVYCNWEGLPKKGFPLIFHGVMGKDEREANSPSFFNVTEIDALVKYLTLLFETQGKKGIPKLLAKDIGIIAPYRKQKVEKIRRALKSAPVTKRCGDLTDLKVGPVEEFQGQERKIIMISTVRSSDYVKLDQDFSIGFLSNEKRFNVAVTRARSLLIIVGNHIILNKDPTWAKFIKYCVTQKGCAG
;
A
#
# COMPACT_ATOMS: atom_id res chain seq x y z
N MET A 1 -32.63 17.48 46.81
CA MET A 1 -32.37 16.31 45.95
C MET A 1 -30.92 16.41 45.48
N PRO A 2 -30.14 15.31 45.41
CA PRO A 2 -28.75 15.32 44.95
C PRO A 2 -28.58 15.97 43.58
N LEU A 3 -27.45 16.66 43.36
CA LEU A 3 -27.19 17.39 42.11
C LEU A 3 -27.18 16.47 40.88
N LYS A 4 -26.76 15.20 41.06
CA LYS A 4 -26.70 14.19 40.01
C LYS A 4 -28.10 13.80 39.54
N ASP A 5 -29.03 13.56 40.46
CA ASP A 5 -30.42 13.21 40.15
C ASP A 5 -31.16 14.38 39.46
N CYS A 6 -30.86 15.62 39.88
CA CYS A 6 -31.35 16.83 39.20
C CYS A 6 -30.80 17.00 37.79
N HIS A 7 -29.56 16.55 37.54
CA HIS A 7 -28.95 16.59 36.22
C HIS A 7 -29.52 15.50 35.30
N GLU A 8 -29.72 14.28 35.80
CA GLU A 8 -30.33 13.18 35.04
C GLU A 8 -31.80 13.50 34.68
N SER A 9 -32.61 13.94 35.65
CA SER A 9 -33.98 14.43 35.38
C SER A 9 -33.99 15.62 34.40
N GLY A 10 -32.93 16.43 34.39
CA GLY A 10 -32.77 17.51 33.42
C GLY A 10 -32.43 17.06 32.01
N LEU A 11 -31.60 16.04 31.85
CA LEU A 11 -31.31 15.45 30.54
C LEU A 11 -32.55 14.76 29.97
N ASP A 12 -33.29 14.03 30.82
CA ASP A 12 -34.57 13.42 30.46
C ASP A 12 -35.58 14.49 30.01
N PHE A 13 -35.59 15.65 30.67
CA PHE A 13 -36.45 16.77 30.26
C PHE A 13 -36.04 17.37 28.91
N ILE A 14 -34.75 17.53 28.65
CA ILE A 14 -34.25 17.99 27.34
C ILE A 14 -34.64 17.01 26.24
N GLU A 15 -34.56 15.70 26.51
CA GLU A 15 -34.94 14.65 25.57
C GLU A 15 -36.47 14.64 25.34
N PHE A 16 -37.26 14.80 26.41
CA PHE A 16 -38.73 14.92 26.36
C PHE A 16 -39.22 16.06 25.47
N LEU A 17 -38.50 17.18 25.43
CA LEU A 17 -38.89 18.33 24.60
C LEU A 17 -38.91 17.98 23.10
N GLY A 18 -38.05 17.08 22.60
CA GLY A 18 -38.00 16.71 21.18
C GLY A 18 -37.94 17.94 20.27
N ASP A 19 -38.89 18.11 19.36
CA ASP A 19 -38.96 19.30 18.46
C ASP A 19 -39.19 20.63 19.21
N ARG A 20 -39.75 20.58 20.43
CA ARG A 20 -39.97 21.74 21.32
C ARG A 20 -38.70 22.22 21.99
N ILE A 21 -37.55 21.58 21.73
CA ILE A 21 -36.23 22.02 22.20
C ILE A 21 -35.84 23.40 21.64
N SER A 22 -36.50 23.84 20.57
CA SER A 22 -36.38 25.19 20.00
C SER A 22 -37.08 26.26 20.85
N LEU A 23 -37.96 25.88 21.79
CA LEU A 23 -38.57 26.81 22.75
C LEU A 23 -37.50 27.30 23.70
N THR A 24 -37.37 28.62 23.77
CA THR A 24 -36.37 29.28 24.63
C THR A 24 -37.02 30.04 25.77
N ASN A 25 -38.34 30.25 25.78
CA ASN A 25 -39.02 31.00 26.83
C ASN A 25 -39.03 30.20 28.15
N LYS A 26 -38.50 30.82 29.21
CA LYS A 26 -38.34 30.18 30.53
C LYS A 26 -39.66 29.89 31.25
N ALA A 27 -40.69 30.72 31.05
CA ALA A 27 -42.00 30.51 31.66
C ALA A 27 -42.73 29.34 31.00
N GLU A 28 -42.67 29.29 29.67
CA GLU A 28 -43.25 28.22 28.86
C GLU A 28 -42.58 26.86 29.14
N LEU A 29 -41.24 26.80 29.15
CA LEU A 29 -40.51 25.60 29.54
C LEU A 29 -40.80 25.15 30.98
N ARG A 30 -41.10 26.09 31.88
CA ARG A 30 -41.47 25.78 33.26
C ARG A 30 -42.88 25.21 33.35
N GLU A 31 -43.82 25.71 32.56
CA GLU A 31 -45.18 25.15 32.48
C GLU A 31 -45.15 23.73 31.90
N ILE A 32 -44.42 23.52 30.80
CA ILE A 32 -44.22 22.18 30.21
C ILE A 32 -43.58 21.25 31.25
N TYR A 33 -42.54 21.71 31.96
CA TYR A 33 -41.92 20.90 33.00
C TYR A 33 -42.91 20.52 34.11
N ASN A 34 -43.68 21.46 34.63
CA ASN A 34 -44.55 21.20 35.78
C ASN A 34 -45.83 20.45 35.44
N ASN A 35 -46.39 20.66 34.24
CA ASN A 35 -47.69 20.13 33.86
C ASN A 35 -47.58 18.84 33.03
N GLU A 36 -46.52 18.69 32.23
CA GLU A 36 -46.38 17.56 31.29
C GLU A 36 -45.27 16.58 31.71
N PHE A 37 -44.19 17.07 32.32
CA PHE A 37 -43.03 16.23 32.65
C PHE A 37 -42.99 15.79 34.11
N ARG A 38 -43.43 16.66 35.03
CA ARG A 38 -43.38 16.44 36.48
C ARG A 38 -44.66 15.72 36.94
N GLY A 39 -44.50 14.65 37.75
CA GLY A 39 -45.63 13.86 38.25
C GLY A 39 -45.67 12.42 37.73
N ARG A 40 -44.56 11.93 37.18
CA ARG A 40 -44.42 10.54 36.71
C ARG A 40 -44.64 9.56 37.87
N ALA A 41 -45.53 8.59 37.68
CA ALA A 41 -45.90 7.63 38.72
C ALA A 41 -44.65 6.87 39.23
N GLY A 42 -44.34 7.02 40.53
CA GLY A 42 -43.21 6.35 41.18
C GLY A 42 -41.87 7.09 41.14
N ILE A 43 -41.77 8.28 40.53
CA ILE A 43 -40.52 9.06 40.45
C ILE A 43 -40.69 10.40 41.19
N ARG A 44 -39.79 10.70 42.15
CA ARG A 44 -39.79 11.97 42.87
C ARG A 44 -39.03 13.03 42.08
N ASP A 45 -39.68 13.66 41.10
CA ASP A 45 -39.03 14.65 40.24
C ASP A 45 -38.63 15.94 41.01
N PRO A 46 -37.41 16.48 40.77
CA PRO A 46 -36.96 17.75 41.33
C PRO A 46 -37.79 18.93 40.84
N ASN A 47 -37.64 20.11 41.47
CA ASN A 47 -38.28 21.32 40.96
C ASN A 47 -37.51 21.86 39.74
N PHE A 48 -38.22 22.55 38.84
CA PHE A 48 -37.66 23.10 37.60
C PHE A 48 -36.39 23.95 37.83
N SER A 49 -36.38 24.78 38.88
CA SER A 49 -35.23 25.62 39.21
C SER A 49 -33.98 24.80 39.56
N SER A 50 -34.13 23.66 40.24
CA SER A 50 -33.02 22.75 40.58
C SER A 50 -32.49 22.02 39.36
N VAL A 51 -33.39 21.64 38.44
CA VAL A 51 -33.03 21.02 37.16
C VAL A 51 -32.23 21.98 36.27
N ILE A 52 -32.72 23.21 36.08
CA ILE A 52 -32.02 24.21 35.28
C ILE A 52 -30.67 24.59 35.91
N TYR A 53 -30.61 24.68 37.25
CA TYR A 53 -29.35 24.90 37.96
C TYR A 53 -28.34 23.77 37.71
N ALA A 54 -28.78 22.50 37.75
CA ALA A 54 -27.94 21.35 37.48
C ALA A 54 -27.47 21.34 36.01
N LEU A 55 -28.39 21.48 35.04
CA LEU A 55 -28.06 21.52 33.61
C LEU A 55 -27.09 22.65 33.26
N ARG A 56 -27.22 23.82 33.89
CA ARG A 56 -26.29 24.95 33.70
C ARG A 56 -24.90 24.61 34.24
N ARG A 57 -24.82 23.97 35.42
CA ARG A 57 -23.54 23.57 36.03
C ARG A 57 -22.78 22.54 35.20
N PHE A 58 -23.47 21.72 34.42
CA PHE A 58 -22.90 20.74 33.48
C PHE A 58 -22.84 21.25 32.02
N ASN A 59 -22.95 22.56 31.81
CA ASN A 59 -22.85 23.23 30.49
C ASN A 59 -23.85 22.74 29.43
N LYS A 60 -24.98 22.16 29.84
CA LYS A 60 -26.04 21.69 28.92
C LYS A 60 -27.02 22.78 28.51
N VAL A 61 -27.17 23.82 29.33
CA VAL A 61 -28.02 24.98 29.03
C VAL A 61 -27.32 26.28 29.38
N TYR A 62 -27.59 27.32 28.60
CA TYR A 62 -27.26 28.70 28.87
C TYR A 62 -28.54 29.46 29.23
N CYS A 63 -28.54 30.23 30.32
CA CYS A 63 -29.72 30.97 30.77
C CYS A 63 -29.51 32.48 30.70
N ASN A 64 -30.44 33.18 30.05
CA ASN A 64 -30.66 34.62 30.16
C ASN A 64 -31.89 34.88 31.08
N ARG A 65 -32.19 36.15 31.43
CA ARG A 65 -33.26 36.52 32.39
C ARG A 65 -34.57 35.78 32.14
N ASP A 66 -35.06 35.84 30.90
CA ASP A 66 -36.35 35.23 30.50
C ASP A 66 -36.22 34.04 29.56
N HIS A 67 -35.00 33.66 29.16
CA HIS A 67 -34.77 32.64 28.15
C HIS A 67 -33.76 31.56 28.58
N ILE A 68 -34.00 30.31 28.20
CA ILE A 68 -33.11 29.16 28.39
C ILE A 68 -32.75 28.61 27.01
N PHE A 69 -31.47 28.58 26.69
CA PHE A 69 -30.92 28.05 25.45
C PHE A 69 -30.25 26.71 25.73
N ILE A 70 -30.64 25.67 25.02
CA ILE A 70 -30.05 24.33 25.18
C ILE A 70 -28.82 24.23 24.26
N ASN A 71 -27.66 23.90 24.83
CA ASN A 71 -26.40 23.86 24.09
C ASN A 71 -26.32 22.58 23.26
N PHE A 72 -26.33 22.70 21.92
CA PHE A 72 -26.21 21.58 20.98
C PHE A 72 -24.76 21.08 20.76
N PHE A 73 -23.80 21.56 21.55
CA PHE A 73 -22.40 21.14 21.47
C PHE A 73 -22.07 20.10 22.54
N ILE A 74 -22.00 18.83 22.15
CA ILE A 74 -21.12 17.88 22.83
C ILE A 74 -19.71 18.23 22.34
N ASN A 75 -19.02 19.12 23.07
CA ASN A 75 -17.64 19.49 22.79
C ASN A 75 -16.70 18.29 23.00
N ASP A 76 -16.07 17.85 21.91
CA ASP A 76 -14.78 17.14 21.85
C ASP A 76 -13.60 18.11 22.15
N SER A 77 -13.77 19.05 23.06
CA SER A 77 -12.77 20.07 23.38
C SER A 77 -12.82 20.46 24.85
N ALA A 78 -12.30 19.57 25.69
CA ALA A 78 -11.65 19.96 26.93
C ALA A 78 -10.30 19.25 26.98
N GLU A 79 -9.23 20.03 26.89
CA GLU A 79 -7.88 19.61 27.23
C GLU A 79 -7.88 18.96 28.62
N MET A 80 -7.41 17.72 28.72
CA MET A 80 -6.80 17.24 29.96
C MET A 80 -5.43 16.67 29.61
N THR A 81 -4.42 17.39 30.08
CA THR A 81 -3.08 16.90 30.34
C THR A 81 -3.14 15.53 31.02
N LEU A 82 -2.49 14.54 30.41
CA LEU A 82 -2.13 13.27 31.03
C LEU A 82 -1.11 13.51 32.16
N PRO A 83 -1.31 12.87 33.31
CA PRO A 83 -0.22 12.19 33.96
C PRO A 83 -0.39 10.68 33.81
N SER A 84 0.66 10.07 33.30
CA SER A 84 0.96 8.64 33.34
C SER A 84 0.75 8.03 34.73
N PHE A 85 0.10 6.87 34.82
CA PHE A 85 0.76 5.57 34.98
C PHE A 85 -0.29 4.49 35.22
N TYR A 86 0.02 3.29 34.74
CA TYR A 86 -0.59 2.05 35.20
C TYR A 86 -0.47 1.97 36.72
N ASP A 87 -1.60 1.86 37.43
CA ASP A 87 -1.59 1.16 38.70
C ASP A 87 -2.90 0.42 38.95
N THR A 88 -2.80 -0.90 38.96
CA THR A 88 -3.83 -1.87 39.30
C THR A 88 -3.87 -2.02 40.81
N SER A 89 -4.71 -1.26 41.52
CA SER A 89 -5.29 -1.69 42.80
C SER A 89 -6.33 -0.68 43.28
N TYR A 90 -7.39 -1.19 43.92
CA TYR A 90 -8.50 -0.49 44.58
C TYR A 90 -9.70 -0.07 43.72
N MET A 91 -10.53 -1.08 43.39
CA MET A 91 -11.99 -0.96 43.36
C MET A 91 -12.54 -1.06 44.79
N PRO A 92 -13.59 -0.29 45.12
CA PRO A 92 -14.86 -0.94 45.49
C PRO A 92 -16.10 -0.37 44.76
N ASP A 93 -16.77 -1.29 44.06
CA ASP A 93 -18.21 -1.50 43.85
C ASP A 93 -19.22 -0.35 44.09
N LEU A 94 -19.72 0.24 42.98
CA LEU A 94 -21.13 0.15 42.52
C LEU A 94 -21.32 1.09 41.31
N LEU A 95 -20.88 0.69 40.11
CA LEU A 95 -21.28 1.29 38.80
C LEU A 95 -20.58 0.56 37.62
N SER A 96 -20.73 -0.76 37.46
CA SER A 96 -20.10 -1.45 36.30
C SER A 96 -20.68 -2.80 35.89
N THR A 97 -21.95 -2.89 35.54
CA THR A 97 -22.47 -4.08 34.82
C THR A 97 -23.53 -3.70 33.80
N SER A 98 -23.12 -3.18 32.64
CA SER A 98 -23.85 -3.40 31.36
C SER A 98 -23.10 -2.81 30.15
N LYS A 99 -22.41 -1.67 30.27
CA LYS A 99 -21.79 -1.02 29.09
C LYS A 99 -20.41 -1.53 28.69
N SER A 100 -19.60 -2.12 29.58
CA SER A 100 -18.21 -2.53 29.24
C SER A 100 -18.02 -4.02 28.90
N LYS A 101 -18.98 -4.91 29.18
CA LYS A 101 -18.88 -6.34 28.83
C LYS A 101 -19.40 -6.69 27.42
N PHE A 102 -20.08 -5.77 26.74
CA PHE A 102 -20.57 -6.00 25.37
C PHE A 102 -19.56 -5.65 24.27
N PHE A 103 -18.58 -4.79 24.55
CA PHE A 103 -17.66 -4.28 23.52
C PHE A 103 -16.43 -5.16 23.24
N THR A 104 -16.24 -6.28 23.96
CA THR A 104 -15.06 -7.16 23.81
C THR A 104 -15.34 -8.59 23.36
N LYS A 105 -16.60 -8.97 23.05
CA LYS A 105 -16.92 -10.27 22.43
C LYS A 105 -17.29 -10.10 20.96
N LYS A 106 -16.27 -9.90 20.10
CA LYS A 106 -16.42 -9.88 18.64
C LYS A 106 -16.58 -11.32 18.10
N PHE A 107 -17.59 -11.51 17.25
CA PHE A 107 -17.81 -12.58 16.26
C PHE A 107 -18.55 -13.90 16.56
N TYR A 108 -18.98 -14.22 17.78
CA TYR A 108 -19.68 -15.51 18.01
C TYR A 108 -21.22 -15.45 18.21
N HIS A 109 -21.85 -14.28 18.40
CA HIS A 109 -23.31 -14.19 18.69
C HIS A 109 -24.11 -13.13 17.90
N ILE A 110 -23.62 -12.58 16.76
CA ILE A 110 -24.38 -11.57 15.99
C ILE A 110 -25.71 -12.14 15.45
N LYS A 111 -25.73 -13.40 15.00
CA LYS A 111 -26.97 -14.08 14.55
C LYS A 111 -28.03 -14.14 15.64
N GLU A 112 -27.59 -14.32 16.90
CA GLU A 112 -28.49 -14.31 18.05
C GLU A 112 -29.04 -12.91 18.33
N LEU A 113 -28.27 -11.84 18.12
CA LEU A 113 -28.74 -10.47 18.36
C LEU A 113 -29.67 -9.95 17.25
N ILE A 114 -29.59 -10.51 16.04
CA ILE A 114 -30.48 -10.18 14.91
C ILE A 114 -31.81 -10.96 15.01
N ALA A 115 -31.80 -12.16 15.59
CA ALA A 115 -33.00 -12.98 15.69
C ALA A 115 -34.11 -12.32 16.54
N ASN A 116 -35.37 -12.50 16.13
CA ASN A 116 -36.54 -12.17 16.96
C ASN A 116 -36.51 -12.97 18.26
N LYS A 117 -36.80 -12.34 19.40
CA LYS A 117 -36.66 -12.92 20.74
C LYS A 117 -37.71 -12.37 21.69
N GLY A 118 -38.07 -13.16 22.70
CA GLY A 118 -39.00 -12.74 23.76
C GLY A 118 -40.42 -12.44 23.28
N GLY A 119 -40.87 -13.08 22.19
CA GLY A 119 -42.20 -12.82 21.59
C GLY A 119 -42.28 -11.55 20.73
N ILE A 120 -41.21 -10.77 20.64
CA ILE A 120 -41.14 -9.57 19.81
C ILE A 120 -40.63 -9.92 18.41
N GLU A 121 -41.38 -9.49 17.39
CA GLU A 121 -41.00 -9.53 15.99
C GLU A 121 -40.82 -8.11 15.45
N ILE A 122 -39.65 -7.84 14.87
CA ILE A 122 -39.37 -6.56 14.22
C ILE A 122 -39.28 -6.77 12.71
N THR A 123 -40.26 -6.25 11.97
CA THR A 123 -40.24 -6.18 10.50
C THR A 123 -39.88 -4.78 10.03
N SER A 124 -39.53 -4.64 8.75
CA SER A 124 -39.16 -3.35 8.16
C SER A 124 -39.75 -3.16 6.77
N ASP A 125 -40.00 -1.91 6.41
CA ASP A 125 -40.27 -1.47 5.05
C ASP A 125 -39.18 -0.44 4.65
N PRO A 126 -38.29 -0.77 3.69
CA PRO A 126 -38.24 -2.00 2.88
C PRO A 126 -37.86 -3.28 3.64
N GLU A 127 -38.26 -4.43 3.10
CA GLU A 127 -38.03 -5.75 3.71
C GLU A 127 -36.54 -6.13 3.77
N ALA A 128 -36.12 -6.79 4.84
CA ALA A 128 -34.74 -7.21 5.03
C ALA A 128 -34.41 -8.46 4.20
N VAL A 129 -33.33 -8.41 3.40
CA VAL A 129 -32.82 -9.55 2.64
C VAL A 129 -31.59 -10.10 3.37
N GLU A 130 -31.58 -11.41 3.67
CA GLU A 130 -30.52 -12.07 4.45
C GLU A 130 -30.24 -11.41 5.83
N GLY A 131 -31.24 -10.80 6.45
CA GLY A 131 -31.13 -10.14 7.76
C GLY A 131 -30.63 -8.70 7.73
N LYS A 132 -30.51 -8.10 6.54
CA LYS A 132 -30.06 -6.71 6.33
C LYS A 132 -31.00 -5.93 5.42
N ILE A 133 -31.34 -4.70 5.80
CA ILE A 133 -32.19 -3.81 5.02
C ILE A 133 -31.31 -3.05 4.03
N LEU A 134 -31.50 -3.27 2.73
CA LEU A 134 -30.75 -2.58 1.68
C LEU A 134 -31.72 -1.71 0.86
N PHE A 135 -31.41 -0.42 0.71
CA PHE A 135 -32.22 0.47 -0.12
C PHE A 135 -31.37 1.47 -0.90
N PHE A 136 -31.89 1.88 -2.06
CA PHE A 136 -31.23 2.80 -2.98
C PHE A 136 -31.90 4.16 -2.97
N VAL A 137 -31.11 5.21 -2.86
CA VAL A 137 -31.56 6.60 -2.96
C VAL A 137 -31.16 7.13 -4.33
N GLU A 138 -32.15 7.41 -5.18
CA GLU A 138 -31.92 7.84 -6.57
C GLU A 138 -31.34 9.25 -6.69
N ARG A 139 -31.77 10.17 -5.82
CA ARG A 139 -31.32 11.58 -5.83
C ARG A 139 -30.87 12.03 -4.44
N LEU A 140 -29.75 12.74 -4.41
CA LEU A 140 -29.24 13.33 -3.17
C LEU A 140 -30.23 14.38 -2.65
N LYS A 141 -30.29 14.52 -1.32
CA LYS A 141 -31.19 15.38 -0.55
C LYS A 141 -32.66 14.97 -0.52
N ASP A 142 -33.06 13.93 -1.25
CA ASP A 142 -34.38 13.33 -1.08
C ASP A 142 -34.46 12.62 0.27
N VAL A 143 -35.62 12.72 0.92
CA VAL A 143 -35.88 12.06 2.19
C VAL A 143 -36.36 10.65 1.92
N PHE A 144 -35.63 9.65 2.40
CA PHE A 144 -36.06 8.26 2.38
C PHE A 144 -36.42 7.81 3.79
N ILE A 145 -37.51 7.06 3.97
CA ILE A 145 -37.97 6.64 5.30
C ILE A 145 -37.96 5.12 5.37
N VAL A 146 -37.17 4.56 6.29
CA VAL A 146 -37.25 3.15 6.69
C VAL A 146 -38.21 3.06 7.87
N ARG A 147 -39.25 2.24 7.74
CA ARG A 147 -40.24 2.03 8.81
C ARG A 147 -39.98 0.69 9.48
N PHE A 148 -39.76 0.69 10.78
CA PHE A 148 -39.70 -0.52 11.59
C PHE A 148 -41.03 -0.74 12.25
N ASN A 149 -41.60 -1.93 12.08
CA ASN A 149 -42.78 -2.34 12.80
C ASN A 149 -42.38 -3.35 13.89
N VAL A 150 -42.57 -2.96 15.15
CA VAL A 150 -42.28 -3.75 16.33
C VAL A 150 -43.59 -4.36 16.82
N ALA A 151 -43.76 -5.66 16.59
CA ALA A 151 -44.98 -6.41 16.94
C ALA A 151 -44.73 -7.34 18.14
N ASN A 152 -45.62 -7.32 19.12
CA ASN A 152 -45.63 -8.34 20.19
C ASN A 152 -46.51 -9.53 19.77
N LYS A 153 -45.89 -10.62 19.34
CA LYS A 153 -46.55 -11.92 19.05
C LYS A 153 -46.44 -12.93 20.19
N GLY A 154 -45.91 -12.50 21.34
CA GLY A 154 -45.81 -13.33 22.54
C GLY A 154 -47.11 -13.40 23.33
N THR A 155 -47.09 -14.10 24.45
CA THR A 155 -48.22 -14.26 25.38
C THR A 155 -48.19 -13.31 26.56
N SER A 156 -47.13 -12.51 26.71
CA SER A 156 -46.90 -11.60 27.84
C SER A 156 -46.69 -10.17 27.33
N CYS A 157 -47.10 -9.18 28.12
CA CYS A 157 -46.81 -7.77 27.81
C CYS A 157 -45.30 -7.49 27.93
N VAL A 158 -44.78 -6.69 27.00
CA VAL A 158 -43.35 -6.35 26.92
C VAL A 158 -43.21 -4.83 26.93
N TYR A 159 -42.30 -4.31 27.76
CA TYR A 159 -41.93 -2.90 27.71
C TYR A 159 -40.89 -2.68 26.61
N PHE A 160 -41.21 -1.85 25.63
CA PHE A 160 -40.24 -1.27 24.71
C PHE A 160 -39.63 -0.04 25.38
N THR A 161 -38.35 -0.12 25.73
CA THR A 161 -37.71 0.80 26.69
C THR A 161 -36.77 1.80 26.05
N TYR A 162 -36.11 1.44 24.96
CA TYR A 162 -35.13 2.31 24.32
C TYR A 162 -34.80 1.85 22.90
N TYR A 163 -34.49 2.80 22.03
CA TYR A 163 -33.91 2.50 20.72
C TYR A 163 -32.88 3.56 20.31
N THR A 164 -31.85 3.14 19.55
CA THR A 164 -30.82 4.06 19.02
C THR A 164 -30.11 3.41 17.84
N ALA A 165 -29.40 4.21 17.04
CA ALA A 165 -28.35 3.69 16.18
C ALA A 165 -27.03 3.54 16.96
N LEU A 166 -26.31 2.43 16.78
CA LEU A 166 -25.03 2.17 17.44
C LEU A 166 -23.88 3.01 16.89
N HIS A 167 -24.00 3.49 15.64
CA HIS A 167 -23.05 4.39 14.99
C HIS A 167 -23.75 5.69 14.63
N LYS A 168 -23.31 6.81 15.21
CA LYS A 168 -23.84 8.14 14.87
C LYS A 168 -23.30 8.56 13.50
N ILE A 169 -24.15 8.50 12.47
CA ILE A 169 -23.86 9.05 11.14
C ILE A 169 -24.83 10.22 10.93
N ARG A 170 -24.31 11.36 10.46
CA ARG A 170 -25.09 12.61 10.34
C ARG A 170 -26.16 12.61 9.23
N CYS A 171 -26.42 11.47 8.59
CA CYS A 171 -27.30 11.36 7.43
C CYS A 171 -28.67 10.74 7.74
N PHE A 172 -28.98 10.47 9.01
CA PHE A 172 -30.31 10.00 9.41
C PHE A 172 -30.80 10.63 10.71
N THR A 173 -32.11 10.69 10.86
CA THR A 173 -32.83 11.12 12.07
C THR A 173 -33.85 10.07 12.46
N LEU A 174 -33.94 9.81 13.76
CA LEU A 174 -34.91 8.88 14.35
C LEU A 174 -36.16 9.65 14.75
N ASP A 175 -37.33 9.06 14.51
CA ASP A 175 -38.63 9.68 14.77
C ASP A 175 -39.67 8.61 15.10
N ASP A 176 -40.46 8.83 16.14
CA ASP A 176 -41.53 7.94 16.59
C ASP A 176 -42.63 8.74 17.29
N ASP A 177 -43.88 8.31 17.16
CA ASP A 177 -45.05 9.10 17.58
C ASP A 177 -45.14 9.25 19.12
N HIS A 178 -44.55 8.33 19.89
CA HIS A 178 -44.54 8.28 21.37
C HIS A 178 -43.26 8.90 22.00
N ARG A 179 -42.25 9.26 21.20
CA ARG A 179 -40.93 9.75 21.66
C ARG A 179 -40.33 8.84 22.74
N LEU A 180 -40.17 7.58 22.39
CA LEU A 180 -39.80 6.51 23.31
C LEU A 180 -38.38 6.71 23.86
N THR A 181 -38.27 6.78 25.17
CA THR A 181 -37.00 6.91 25.90
C THR A 181 -37.02 5.99 27.11
N ARG A 182 -35.86 5.80 27.77
CA ARG A 182 -35.82 5.02 29.02
C ARG A 182 -36.70 5.63 30.12
N ALA A 183 -36.97 6.92 30.01
CA ALA A 183 -37.83 7.70 30.90
C ALA A 183 -39.32 7.68 30.48
N ASN A 184 -39.64 7.19 29.28
CA ASN A 184 -40.99 7.06 28.72
C ASN A 184 -41.14 5.74 27.94
N PRO A 185 -41.13 4.58 28.62
CA PRO A 185 -41.22 3.28 27.98
C PRO A 185 -42.65 3.00 27.51
N LEU A 186 -42.79 2.36 26.34
CA LEU A 186 -44.07 1.93 25.79
C LEU A 186 -44.38 0.50 26.23
N LEU A 187 -45.57 0.26 26.78
CA LEU A 187 -46.05 -1.09 27.05
C LEU A 187 -46.71 -1.66 25.78
N LEU A 188 -46.20 -2.79 25.28
CA LEU A 188 -46.76 -3.52 24.15
C LEU A 188 -47.48 -4.78 24.65
N CYS A 189 -48.81 -4.79 24.57
CA CYS A 189 -49.62 -5.98 24.88
C CYS A 189 -49.57 -7.02 23.74
N PRO A 190 -49.87 -8.30 24.00
CA PRO A 190 -49.97 -9.32 22.97
C PRO A 190 -50.89 -8.89 21.80
N GLY A 191 -50.36 -8.92 20.57
CA GLY A 191 -51.06 -8.51 19.35
C GLY A 191 -50.86 -7.04 18.95
N GLU A 192 -50.29 -6.19 19.81
CA GLU A 192 -50.03 -4.78 19.50
C GLU A 192 -48.76 -4.59 18.67
N THR A 193 -48.77 -3.51 17.88
CA THR A 193 -47.70 -3.15 16.95
C THR A 193 -47.34 -1.68 17.07
N TYR A 194 -46.05 -1.35 17.00
CA TYR A 194 -45.56 0.03 17.09
C TYR A 194 -44.57 0.36 15.97
N GLU A 195 -44.75 1.53 15.36
CA GLU A 195 -43.92 1.98 14.25
C GLU A 195 -42.80 2.93 14.72
N VAL A 196 -41.57 2.64 14.30
CA VAL A 196 -40.41 3.53 14.45
C VAL A 196 -39.91 3.93 13.07
N ARG A 197 -39.77 5.24 12.81
CA ARG A 197 -39.35 5.78 11.52
C ARG A 197 -37.90 6.22 11.57
N VAL A 198 -37.12 5.80 10.57
CA VAL A 198 -35.74 6.27 10.35
C VAL A 198 -35.71 7.06 9.06
N ARG A 199 -35.56 8.38 9.16
CA ARG A 199 -35.48 9.28 7.99
C ARG A 199 -34.03 9.43 7.57
N TYR A 200 -33.74 9.21 6.30
CA TYR A 200 -32.43 9.34 5.67
C TYR A 200 -32.41 10.54 4.74
N ILE A 201 -31.39 11.40 4.88
CA ILE A 201 -31.09 12.51 3.98
C ILE A 201 -29.62 12.40 3.58
N LEU A 202 -29.38 11.96 2.35
CA LEU A 202 -28.03 11.75 1.83
C LEU A 202 -27.54 13.00 1.08
N ASN A 203 -26.49 13.64 1.58
CA ASN A 203 -25.84 14.79 0.93
C ASN A 203 -24.74 14.40 -0.06
N HIS A 204 -24.31 13.14 -0.03
CA HIS A 204 -23.18 12.63 -0.82
C HIS A 204 -23.49 11.24 -1.36
N TYR A 205 -22.90 10.88 -2.51
CA TYR A 205 -22.96 9.53 -3.06
C TYR A 205 -22.07 8.58 -2.25
N GLY A 206 -22.51 7.34 -2.06
CA GLY A 206 -21.83 6.37 -1.21
C GLY A 206 -22.77 5.34 -0.58
N TYR A 207 -22.20 4.55 0.31
CA TYR A 207 -22.86 3.52 1.10
C TYR A 207 -22.77 3.90 2.58
N PHE A 208 -23.93 4.00 3.22
CA PHE A 208 -24.09 4.47 4.59
C PHE A 208 -24.72 3.36 5.43
N PRO A 209 -23.90 2.50 6.06
CA PRO A 209 -24.41 1.43 6.93
C PRO A 209 -24.81 2.01 8.29
N ALA A 210 -25.93 1.56 8.84
CA ALA A 210 -26.32 1.83 10.21
C ALA A 210 -26.82 0.55 10.89
N THR A 211 -26.67 0.51 12.21
CA THR A 211 -27.09 -0.62 13.03
C THR A 211 -28.05 -0.10 14.09
N MET A 212 -29.32 -0.44 13.96
CA MET A 212 -30.36 -0.08 14.91
C MET A 212 -30.39 -1.06 16.07
N TYR A 213 -30.50 -0.51 17.26
CA TYR A 213 -30.58 -1.20 18.53
C TYR A 213 -31.95 -0.94 19.15
N PHE A 214 -32.65 -2.00 19.54
CA PHE A 214 -33.95 -1.97 20.20
C PHE A 214 -33.86 -2.73 21.53
N GLU A 215 -34.28 -2.10 22.64
CA GLU A 215 -34.19 -2.63 24.00
C GLU A 215 -35.58 -2.91 24.59
N PHE A 216 -35.77 -4.13 25.08
CA PHE A 216 -37.04 -4.62 25.60
C PHE A 216 -36.88 -5.20 27.01
N LEU A 217 -37.94 -5.11 27.81
CA LEU A 217 -38.00 -5.65 29.17
C LEU A 217 -39.33 -6.39 29.40
N ILE A 218 -39.25 -7.64 29.82
CA ILE A 218 -40.41 -8.41 30.32
C ILE A 218 -40.41 -8.33 31.84
N THR A 219 -41.56 -8.07 32.45
CA THR A 219 -41.72 -7.99 33.91
C THR A 219 -41.21 -9.27 34.58
N GLY A 220 -40.21 -9.14 35.45
CA GLY A 220 -39.57 -10.28 36.14
C GLY A 220 -38.40 -10.96 35.40
N SER A 221 -37.98 -10.43 34.24
CA SER A 221 -36.83 -10.95 33.46
C SER A 221 -35.73 -9.90 33.28
N THR A 222 -34.56 -10.33 32.80
CA THR A 222 -33.48 -9.41 32.41
C THR A 222 -33.82 -8.72 31.07
N PRO A 223 -33.44 -7.44 30.87
CA PRO A 223 -33.61 -6.76 29.59
C PRO A 223 -32.93 -7.53 28.46
N PHE A 224 -33.55 -7.58 27.29
CA PHE A 224 -32.97 -8.15 26.08
C PHE A 224 -33.00 -7.13 24.94
N CYS A 225 -32.18 -7.36 23.92
CA CYS A 225 -32.11 -6.45 22.78
C CYS A 225 -32.20 -7.20 21.45
N ILE A 226 -32.71 -6.49 20.46
CA ILE A 226 -32.78 -6.92 19.07
C ILE A 226 -32.06 -5.87 18.23
N ILE A 227 -31.24 -6.33 17.30
CA ILE A 227 -30.48 -5.47 16.40
C ILE A 227 -30.98 -5.63 14.96
N ARG A 228 -31.02 -4.54 14.21
CA ARG A 228 -31.31 -4.54 12.77
C ARG A 228 -30.21 -3.80 12.01
N GLU A 229 -29.62 -4.48 11.04
CA GLU A 229 -28.65 -3.86 10.14
C GLU A 229 -29.36 -3.25 8.94
N MET A 230 -28.94 -2.05 8.55
CA MET A 230 -29.45 -1.32 7.40
C MET A 230 -28.29 -0.69 6.62
N GLU A 231 -28.45 -0.56 5.31
CA GLU A 231 -27.48 0.07 4.42
C GLU A 231 -28.21 0.91 3.38
N ALA A 232 -28.02 2.23 3.45
CA ALA A 232 -28.46 3.17 2.43
C ALA A 232 -27.39 3.29 1.35
N ALA A 233 -27.76 3.19 0.07
CA ALA A 233 -26.82 3.34 -1.04
C ALA A 233 -27.28 4.44 -2.01
N ALA A 234 -26.45 5.47 -2.22
CA ALA A 234 -26.62 6.46 -3.28
C ALA A 234 -25.56 6.23 -4.35
N ARG A 235 -25.98 5.84 -5.56
CA ARG A 235 -25.08 5.51 -6.67
C ARG A 235 -24.95 6.67 -7.65
N THR A 236 -23.73 6.86 -8.16
CA THR A 236 -23.47 7.79 -9.27
C THR A 236 -23.83 7.13 -10.60
N PRO A 237 -24.21 7.87 -11.66
CA PRO A 237 -24.40 7.30 -13.00
C PRO A 237 -23.18 6.53 -13.53
N LEU A 238 -21.97 6.93 -13.11
CA LEU A 238 -20.72 6.23 -13.42
C LEU A 238 -20.65 4.82 -12.78
N ALA A 239 -21.34 4.61 -11.65
CA ALA A 239 -21.41 3.33 -10.95
C ALA A 239 -22.23 2.29 -11.71
N ASP A 240 -23.22 2.71 -12.49
CA ASP A 240 -23.99 1.79 -13.32
C ASP A 240 -23.17 1.30 -14.55
N ILE A 241 -22.23 2.12 -15.02
CA ILE A 241 -21.32 1.77 -16.13
C ILE A 241 -20.12 0.94 -15.65
N LEU A 242 -19.62 1.22 -14.44
CA LEU A 242 -18.38 0.65 -13.90
C LEU A 242 -18.60 -0.38 -12.79
N GLY A 243 -19.85 -0.74 -12.46
CA GLY A 243 -20.17 -1.77 -11.47
C GLY A 243 -19.60 -3.15 -11.81
N PRO A 244 -19.73 -4.14 -10.91
CA PRO A 244 -19.20 -5.49 -11.10
C PRO A 244 -19.90 -6.16 -12.28
N VAL A 245 -19.12 -6.69 -13.24
CA VAL A 245 -19.68 -7.39 -14.42
C VAL A 245 -20.29 -8.74 -14.05
N SER A 246 -19.78 -9.40 -13.01
CA SER A 246 -20.32 -10.65 -12.46
C SER A 246 -19.89 -10.86 -10.99
N PRO A 247 -20.63 -11.66 -10.19
CA PRO A 247 -20.30 -11.94 -8.79
C PRO A 247 -18.92 -12.61 -8.62
N TYR A 248 -18.24 -12.30 -7.52
CA TYR A 248 -16.93 -12.88 -7.22
C TYR A 248 -17.01 -14.38 -6.91
N LYS A 249 -16.17 -15.20 -7.57
CA LYS A 249 -16.00 -16.64 -7.30
C LYS A 249 -14.53 -16.95 -6.97
N PRO A 250 -14.20 -17.46 -5.77
CA PRO A 250 -12.82 -17.77 -5.41
C PRO A 250 -12.28 -18.97 -6.20
N LEU A 251 -11.03 -18.88 -6.68
CA LEU A 251 -10.30 -19.99 -7.31
C LEU A 251 -10.04 -21.08 -6.27
N ARG A 252 -10.53 -22.31 -6.53
CA ARG A 252 -10.21 -23.49 -5.71
C ARG A 252 -8.91 -24.12 -6.22
N VAL A 253 -7.88 -24.13 -5.39
CA VAL A 253 -6.66 -24.90 -5.65
C VAL A 253 -6.99 -26.37 -5.45
N GLN A 254 -7.06 -27.16 -6.52
CA GLN A 254 -7.25 -28.61 -6.44
C GLN A 254 -5.89 -29.31 -6.37
N ALA A 255 -5.78 -30.28 -5.45
CA ALA A 255 -4.57 -31.08 -5.27
C ALA A 255 -4.29 -31.93 -6.53
N ARG A 256 -3.02 -31.96 -6.96
CA ARG A 256 -2.57 -32.80 -8.07
C ARG A 256 -2.14 -34.17 -7.56
N SER A 257 -2.44 -35.20 -8.34
CA SER A 257 -1.75 -36.49 -8.23
C SER A 257 -0.33 -36.38 -8.80
N HIS A 258 0.63 -37.02 -8.13
CA HIS A 258 1.98 -37.18 -8.68
C HIS A 258 1.92 -38.18 -9.85
N VAL A 259 1.97 -37.67 -11.09
CA VAL A 259 2.04 -38.50 -12.30
C VAL A 259 3.43 -38.37 -12.88
N SER A 260 4.00 -39.48 -13.38
CA SER A 260 5.26 -39.45 -14.13
C SER A 260 5.11 -38.64 -15.42
N THR A 261 6.03 -37.70 -15.67
CA THR A 261 5.97 -36.78 -16.80
C THR A 261 7.20 -36.87 -17.70
N VAL A 262 7.01 -36.75 -19.01
CA VAL A 262 8.09 -36.56 -20.00
C VAL A 262 8.04 -35.14 -20.53
N GLU A 263 9.14 -34.39 -20.41
CA GLU A 263 9.21 -33.01 -20.87
C GLU A 263 9.70 -32.93 -22.33
N VAL A 264 8.96 -32.21 -23.17
CA VAL A 264 9.32 -31.90 -24.55
C VAL A 264 9.71 -30.42 -24.63
N GLU A 265 10.95 -30.16 -25.03
CA GLU A 265 11.49 -28.80 -25.13
C GLU A 265 10.85 -28.00 -26.26
N GLY A 266 10.53 -26.74 -25.96
CA GLY A 266 10.00 -25.78 -26.93
C GLY A 266 11.09 -25.06 -27.72
N VAL A 267 10.66 -24.09 -28.54
CA VAL A 267 11.56 -23.21 -29.27
C VAL A 267 11.67 -21.89 -28.52
N PRO A 268 12.80 -21.57 -27.87
CA PRO A 268 13.00 -20.26 -27.26
C PRO A 268 13.01 -19.16 -28.32
N PRO A 269 12.69 -17.90 -27.97
CA PRO A 269 12.74 -16.80 -28.94
C PRO A 269 14.13 -16.74 -29.58
N GLU A 270 14.15 -16.65 -30.92
CA GLU A 270 15.40 -16.50 -31.67
C GLU A 270 16.20 -15.36 -31.05
N LYS A 271 17.50 -15.60 -30.82
CA LYS A 271 18.51 -14.66 -30.27
C LYS A 271 18.90 -14.82 -28.79
N PHE A 272 18.57 -15.95 -28.14
CA PHE A 272 19.34 -16.40 -26.95
C PHE A 272 20.78 -16.87 -27.29
N LYS A 273 21.15 -16.98 -28.59
CA LYS A 273 22.43 -17.51 -29.06
C LYS A 273 23.35 -16.51 -29.79
N ALA A 274 22.96 -15.24 -29.95
CA ALA A 274 23.85 -14.24 -30.56
C ALA A 274 24.79 -13.68 -29.48
N HIS A 275 25.79 -14.46 -29.09
CA HIS A 275 26.77 -14.08 -28.06
C HIS A 275 28.17 -14.08 -28.69
N ASP A 276 28.84 -12.94 -28.67
CA ASP A 276 30.31 -12.86 -28.65
C ASP A 276 30.84 -13.04 -27.21
N TRP A 277 29.97 -13.44 -26.27
CA TRP A 277 30.21 -13.50 -24.84
C TRP A 277 30.47 -14.94 -24.37
N LEU A 278 31.68 -15.21 -23.87
CA LEU A 278 32.04 -16.48 -23.24
C LEU A 278 31.49 -16.53 -21.81
N VAL A 279 30.77 -17.61 -21.48
CA VAL A 279 30.40 -17.90 -20.09
C VAL A 279 31.62 -18.48 -19.39
N VAL A 280 32.29 -17.65 -18.59
CA VAL A 280 33.53 -18.02 -17.87
C VAL A 280 33.21 -18.59 -16.50
N VAL A 281 32.19 -18.07 -15.82
CA VAL A 281 31.75 -18.53 -14.49
C VAL A 281 30.38 -19.19 -14.60
N VAL A 282 30.32 -20.50 -14.35
CA VAL A 282 29.09 -21.29 -14.39
C VAL A 282 28.22 -20.99 -13.16
N LEU A 283 26.90 -20.93 -13.36
CA LEU A 283 25.91 -20.79 -12.30
C LEU A 283 25.43 -22.16 -11.85
N ASP A 284 25.56 -22.46 -10.57
CA ASP A 284 25.05 -23.70 -9.98
C ASP A 284 23.51 -23.75 -9.96
N GLU A 285 22.97 -24.95 -9.77
CA GLU A 285 21.52 -25.17 -9.81
C GLU A 285 20.78 -24.67 -8.56
N TYR A 286 21.49 -24.57 -7.42
CA TYR A 286 20.96 -24.15 -6.11
C TYR A 286 19.55 -24.67 -5.84
N LYS A 287 19.35 -25.99 -5.89
CA LYS A 287 18.01 -26.57 -5.72
C LYS A 287 17.60 -26.54 -4.24
N PRO A 288 16.38 -26.06 -3.91
CA PRO A 288 15.89 -26.12 -2.53
C PRO A 288 15.78 -27.59 -2.09
N GLY A 289 16.17 -27.88 -0.85
CA GLY A 289 16.02 -29.22 -0.29
C GLY A 289 14.55 -29.62 -0.18
N GLU A 290 14.23 -30.89 -0.48
CA GLU A 290 12.85 -31.40 -0.46
C GLU A 290 12.13 -31.19 0.89
N TYR A 291 12.87 -31.14 2.00
CA TYR A 291 12.34 -30.84 3.33
C TYR A 291 11.75 -29.41 3.45
N LEU A 292 12.27 -28.44 2.69
CA LEU A 292 11.79 -27.05 2.71
C LEU A 292 10.43 -26.89 2.02
N LYS A 293 10.11 -27.74 1.04
CA LYS A 293 8.80 -27.74 0.38
C LYS A 293 7.68 -28.26 1.29
N GLN A 294 8.05 -29.06 2.30
CA GLN A 294 7.11 -29.54 3.32
C GLN A 294 6.89 -28.47 4.39
N LEU A 295 7.94 -27.69 4.74
CA LEU A 295 7.89 -26.54 5.63
C LEU A 295 6.87 -25.46 5.26
N THR A 296 6.66 -25.22 3.97
CA THR A 296 5.73 -24.17 3.50
C THR A 296 4.30 -24.67 3.36
N LYS A 297 4.06 -25.98 3.39
CA LYS A 297 2.72 -26.58 3.31
C LYS A 297 2.04 -26.73 4.66
N GLN A 298 2.81 -26.73 5.74
CA GLN A 298 2.34 -26.84 7.11
C GLN A 298 2.83 -25.60 7.86
N SER A 299 1.92 -24.83 8.47
CA SER A 299 2.33 -23.87 9.49
C SER A 299 3.21 -24.60 10.49
N LEU A 300 4.29 -23.96 10.97
CA LEU A 300 5.31 -24.54 11.88
C LEU A 300 4.73 -25.24 13.15
N GLU A 301 3.44 -25.08 13.40
CA GLU A 301 2.67 -25.60 14.52
C GLU A 301 2.20 -27.06 14.33
N ASP A 302 2.09 -27.57 13.09
CA ASP A 302 1.61 -28.95 12.81
C ASP A 302 2.76 -29.98 12.65
N SER A 303 3.78 -29.89 13.50
CA SER A 303 4.99 -30.74 13.41
C SER A 303 4.78 -32.22 13.78
N GLU A 304 3.58 -32.61 14.20
CA GLU A 304 3.26 -33.94 14.72
C GLU A 304 3.11 -35.02 13.64
N HIS A 305 2.95 -34.62 12.37
CA HIS A 305 2.79 -35.55 11.24
C HIS A 305 4.06 -35.77 10.39
N LEU A 306 5.21 -35.23 10.82
CA LEU A 306 6.47 -35.30 10.07
C LEU A 306 7.40 -36.41 10.58
N SER A 307 8.20 -37.00 9.68
CA SER A 307 9.17 -38.02 10.07
C SER A 307 10.26 -37.44 11.01
N PRO A 308 10.84 -38.25 11.92
CA PRO A 308 11.84 -37.77 12.89
C PRO A 308 13.05 -37.08 12.24
N VAL A 309 13.48 -37.56 11.07
CA VAL A 309 14.61 -37.00 10.31
C VAL A 309 14.29 -35.61 9.76
N LEU A 310 13.06 -35.41 9.28
CA LEU A 310 12.59 -34.10 8.82
C LEU A 310 12.48 -33.13 9.99
N ARG A 311 11.93 -33.58 11.13
CA ARG A 311 11.83 -32.78 12.36
C ARG A 311 13.18 -32.28 12.86
N GLN A 312 14.23 -33.11 12.79
CA GLN A 312 15.58 -32.67 13.17
C GLN A 312 16.16 -31.62 12.21
N LYS A 313 15.96 -31.78 10.89
CA LYS A 313 16.35 -30.77 9.88
C LYS A 313 15.56 -29.46 9.98
N LEU A 314 14.31 -29.53 10.42
CA LEU A 314 13.48 -28.36 10.73
C LEU A 314 14.05 -27.56 11.88
N LEU A 315 14.43 -28.24 12.97
CA LEU A 315 15.00 -27.60 14.15
C LEU A 315 16.35 -26.94 13.83
N SER A 316 17.19 -27.58 13.02
CA SER A 316 18.47 -26.99 12.60
C SER A 316 18.28 -25.79 11.68
N ALA A 317 17.35 -25.85 10.71
CA ALA A 317 16.99 -24.71 9.87
C ALA A 317 16.42 -23.54 10.71
N GLY A 318 15.54 -23.84 11.66
CA GLY A 318 14.99 -22.84 12.60
C GLY A 318 16.06 -22.20 13.50
N ALA A 319 17.01 -22.99 14.00
CA ALA A 319 18.14 -22.48 14.78
C ALA A 319 19.04 -21.55 13.94
N LEU A 320 19.29 -21.91 12.69
CA LEU A 320 20.09 -21.11 11.77
C LEU A 320 19.42 -19.78 11.40
N LEU A 321 18.10 -19.76 11.23
CA LEU A 321 17.34 -18.52 11.00
C LEU A 321 17.32 -17.59 12.23
N LYS A 322 17.37 -18.16 13.43
CA LYS A 322 17.42 -17.42 14.71
C LYS A 322 18.83 -16.99 15.12
N SER A 323 19.87 -17.57 14.51
CA SER A 323 21.27 -17.26 14.83
C SER A 323 21.63 -15.81 14.48
N ALA A 324 22.57 -15.23 15.22
CA ALA A 324 23.13 -13.91 14.91
C ALA A 324 23.79 -13.93 13.52
N LEU A 325 23.64 -12.82 12.79
CA LEU A 325 24.21 -12.70 11.45
C LEU A 325 25.70 -12.35 11.58
N GLU A 326 26.56 -13.32 11.28
CA GLU A 326 28.02 -13.18 11.27
C GLU A 326 28.55 -13.64 9.91
N LEU A 327 29.77 -13.26 9.52
CA LEU A 327 30.35 -13.67 8.24
C LEU A 327 30.34 -15.21 8.03
N LYS A 328 30.52 -15.98 9.11
CA LYS A 328 30.50 -17.45 9.07
C LYS A 328 29.10 -18.03 8.79
N THR A 329 28.06 -17.43 9.34
CA THR A 329 26.66 -17.87 9.19
C THR A 329 25.95 -17.20 8.01
N TYR A 330 26.56 -16.14 7.47
CA TYR A 330 26.04 -15.28 6.42
C TYR A 330 25.54 -16.06 5.20
N SER A 331 26.41 -16.91 4.62
CA SER A 331 26.04 -17.65 3.43
C SER A 331 24.87 -18.59 3.69
N SER A 332 25.03 -19.51 4.64
CA SER A 332 24.02 -20.52 4.95
C SER A 332 22.65 -19.91 5.29
N ARG A 333 22.61 -18.78 6.01
CA ARG A 333 21.35 -18.11 6.39
C ARG A 333 20.64 -17.49 5.19
N PHE A 334 21.35 -16.76 4.34
CA PHE A 334 20.72 -16.18 3.15
C PHE A 334 20.33 -17.24 2.12
N HIS A 335 21.08 -18.33 1.97
CA HIS A 335 20.64 -19.47 1.15
C HIS A 335 19.27 -20.00 1.60
N LEU A 336 19.11 -20.22 2.90
CA LEU A 336 17.84 -20.71 3.45
C LEU A 336 16.69 -19.72 3.23
N LEU A 337 16.90 -18.43 3.47
CA LEU A 337 15.90 -17.38 3.23
C LEU A 337 15.49 -17.28 1.75
N LEU A 338 16.46 -17.37 0.83
CA LEU A 338 16.20 -17.35 -0.61
C LEU A 338 15.41 -18.58 -1.06
N HIS A 339 15.68 -19.76 -0.50
CA HIS A 339 14.88 -20.95 -0.77
C HIS A 339 13.45 -20.82 -0.23
N LEU A 340 13.24 -20.20 0.93
CA LEU A 340 11.89 -19.94 1.45
C LEU A 340 11.10 -18.97 0.56
N GLU A 341 11.75 -17.94 0.02
CA GLU A 341 11.14 -17.04 -0.95
C GLU A 341 10.84 -17.75 -2.27
N GLU A 342 11.78 -18.56 -2.79
CA GLU A 342 11.62 -19.35 -4.00
C GLU A 342 10.40 -20.28 -3.93
N ILE A 343 10.25 -21.00 -2.83
CA ILE A 343 9.13 -21.92 -2.64
C ILE A 343 7.80 -21.15 -2.56
N GLN A 344 7.77 -20.01 -1.89
CA GLN A 344 6.57 -19.17 -1.88
C GLN A 344 6.24 -18.65 -3.28
N MET A 345 7.24 -18.22 -4.07
CA MET A 345 7.06 -17.82 -5.46
C MET A 345 6.46 -18.96 -6.31
N GLU A 346 6.93 -20.19 -6.11
CA GLU A 346 6.38 -21.38 -6.77
C GLU A 346 4.93 -21.63 -6.36
N VAL A 347 4.58 -21.54 -5.08
CA VAL A 347 3.20 -21.70 -4.61
C VAL A 347 2.28 -20.61 -5.18
N ASP A 348 2.76 -19.36 -5.21
CA ASP A 348 1.96 -18.22 -5.67
C ASP A 348 1.72 -18.23 -7.17
N ILE A 349 2.73 -18.58 -7.98
CA ILE A 349 2.55 -18.59 -9.44
C ILE A 349 1.55 -19.68 -9.87
N ARG A 350 1.49 -20.79 -9.13
CA ARG A 350 0.58 -21.91 -9.39
C ARG A 350 -0.89 -21.55 -9.18
N LYS A 351 -1.19 -20.49 -8.43
CA LYS A 351 -2.56 -19.95 -8.29
C LYS A 351 -3.14 -19.44 -9.62
N TYR A 352 -2.28 -19.20 -10.60
CA TYR A 352 -2.65 -18.74 -11.94
C TYR A 352 -2.74 -19.88 -12.97
N ASP A 353 -2.42 -21.12 -12.60
CA ASP A 353 -2.52 -22.27 -13.50
C ASP A 353 -3.93 -22.35 -14.11
N LEU A 354 -3.99 -22.61 -15.42
CA LEU A 354 -5.25 -22.68 -16.15
C LEU A 354 -5.55 -24.12 -16.55
N ARG A 355 -6.82 -24.50 -16.59
CA ARG A 355 -7.27 -25.85 -16.99
C ARG A 355 -8.23 -25.75 -18.16
N ASN A 356 -8.24 -26.78 -19.00
CA ASN A 356 -9.16 -26.92 -20.13
C ASN A 356 -9.17 -25.69 -21.06
N GLN A 357 -8.02 -25.04 -21.23
CA GLN A 357 -7.91 -23.84 -22.06
C GLN A 357 -7.69 -24.18 -23.51
N THR A 358 -8.33 -23.42 -24.38
CA THR A 358 -8.05 -23.47 -25.82
C THR A 358 -6.96 -22.47 -26.16
N MET A 359 -6.17 -22.81 -27.18
CA MET A 359 -5.13 -21.95 -27.72
C MET A 359 -5.41 -21.71 -29.21
N THR A 360 -4.82 -20.69 -29.80
CA THR A 360 -4.99 -20.36 -31.22
C THR A 360 -3.64 -20.19 -31.91
N LEU A 361 -3.54 -20.61 -33.17
CA LEU A 361 -2.34 -20.31 -33.96
C LEU A 361 -2.26 -18.81 -34.20
N ASP A 362 -1.05 -18.26 -34.09
CA ASP A 362 -0.85 -16.84 -34.33
C ASP A 362 -1.06 -16.49 -35.82
N GLN A 363 -1.79 -15.40 -36.06
CA GLN A 363 -2.15 -14.96 -37.42
C GLN A 363 -0.92 -14.44 -38.19
N SER A 364 0.05 -13.86 -37.48
CA SER A 364 1.25 -13.26 -38.10
C SER A 364 2.40 -14.26 -38.28
N ASN A 365 2.54 -15.24 -37.38
CA ASN A 365 3.59 -16.24 -37.42
C ASN A 365 3.06 -17.62 -37.01
N LYS A 366 2.84 -18.49 -38.01
CA LYS A 366 2.31 -19.86 -37.83
C LYS A 366 3.20 -20.78 -36.97
N LYS A 367 4.42 -20.37 -36.62
CA LYS A 367 5.30 -21.09 -35.67
C LYS A 367 4.96 -20.80 -34.21
N LEU A 368 4.08 -19.84 -33.93
CA LEU A 368 3.70 -19.43 -32.58
C LEU A 368 2.26 -19.79 -32.28
N ILE A 369 2.02 -20.16 -31.03
CA ILE A 369 0.69 -20.42 -30.49
C ILE A 369 0.36 -19.32 -29.47
N SER A 370 -0.81 -18.71 -29.61
CA SER A 370 -1.35 -17.70 -28.72
C SER A 370 -2.19 -18.35 -27.63
N LEU A 371 -1.89 -18.00 -26.38
CA LEU A 371 -2.66 -18.38 -25.19
C LEU A 371 -3.29 -17.12 -24.58
N SER A 372 -4.60 -17.13 -24.39
CA SER A 372 -5.25 -16.06 -23.62
C SER A 372 -4.97 -16.27 -22.13
N VAL A 373 -4.36 -15.26 -21.52
CA VAL A 373 -4.03 -15.24 -20.10
C VAL A 373 -4.52 -13.90 -19.57
N PRO A 374 -5.76 -13.85 -19.05
CA PRO A 374 -6.29 -12.64 -18.45
C PRO A 374 -5.37 -12.14 -17.34
N GLY A 375 -4.90 -10.91 -17.43
CA GLY A 375 -3.98 -10.35 -16.43
C GLY A 375 -2.48 -10.56 -16.70
N VAL A 376 -2.06 -11.05 -17.87
CA VAL A 376 -0.62 -11.28 -18.11
C VAL A 376 0.19 -10.01 -18.34
N ALA A 377 -0.36 -8.99 -19.02
CA ALA A 377 0.24 -7.65 -19.09
C ALA A 377 0.37 -6.98 -17.71
N GLU A 378 -0.14 -7.66 -16.68
CA GLU A 378 -0.22 -7.20 -15.32
C GLU A 378 0.79 -7.82 -14.37
N ASN A 379 1.70 -8.62 -14.91
CA ASN A 379 2.61 -9.48 -14.17
C ASN A 379 1.87 -10.42 -13.19
N ARG A 380 0.66 -10.86 -13.53
CA ARG A 380 -0.15 -11.81 -12.75
C ARG A 380 -0.85 -12.83 -13.67
N PRO A 381 -0.15 -13.90 -14.08
CA PRO A 381 1.17 -14.32 -13.61
C PRO A 381 2.30 -13.42 -14.16
N SER A 382 3.38 -13.29 -13.39
CA SER A 382 4.56 -12.53 -13.80
C SER A 382 5.29 -13.30 -14.89
N VAL A 383 5.00 -12.94 -16.14
CA VAL A 383 5.55 -13.60 -17.32
C VAL A 383 6.28 -12.56 -18.16
N LEU A 384 7.56 -12.79 -18.40
CA LEU A 384 8.43 -11.99 -19.25
C LEU A 384 8.79 -12.75 -20.53
N ARG A 385 9.25 -12.01 -21.53
CA ARG A 385 9.82 -12.61 -22.74
C ARG A 385 11.00 -13.51 -22.36
N GLY A 386 10.97 -14.75 -22.83
CA GLY A 386 11.94 -15.80 -22.53
C GLY A 386 11.53 -16.75 -21.40
N ASP A 387 10.48 -16.44 -20.64
CA ASP A 387 9.99 -17.35 -19.59
C ASP A 387 9.35 -18.61 -20.19
N CYS A 388 9.36 -19.68 -19.41
CA CYS A 388 8.83 -20.98 -19.81
C CYS A 388 7.45 -21.21 -19.18
N ILE A 389 6.49 -21.63 -20.00
CA ILE A 389 5.17 -22.10 -19.57
C ILE A 389 5.08 -23.57 -19.94
N LYS A 390 4.66 -24.41 -18.99
CA LYS A 390 4.47 -25.84 -19.22
C LYS A 390 3.01 -26.08 -19.63
N VAL A 391 2.80 -26.90 -20.64
CA VAL A 391 1.48 -27.18 -21.20
C VAL A 391 1.30 -28.67 -21.38
N THR A 392 0.18 -29.19 -20.91
CA THR A 392 -0.21 -30.60 -21.05
C THR A 392 -1.56 -30.67 -21.74
N MET A 393 -1.82 -31.69 -22.57
CA MET A 393 -3.14 -31.87 -23.16
C MET A 393 -4.12 -32.35 -22.06
N SER A 394 -5.27 -31.68 -21.91
CA SER A 394 -6.19 -31.98 -20.79
C SER A 394 -6.78 -33.39 -20.85
N ASP A 395 -6.91 -33.95 -22.07
CA ASP A 395 -7.42 -35.30 -22.30
C ASP A 395 -6.29 -36.35 -22.42
N ASP A 396 -5.04 -36.01 -22.09
CA ASP A 396 -3.90 -36.93 -22.18
C ASP A 396 -4.03 -38.06 -21.15
N LYS A 397 -4.30 -39.28 -21.64
CA LYS A 397 -4.33 -40.50 -20.83
C LYS A 397 -2.98 -41.23 -20.82
N ASN A 398 -1.94 -40.67 -21.43
CA ASN A 398 -0.63 -41.31 -21.47
C ASN A 398 0.03 -41.33 -20.10
N ASN A 399 0.68 -42.45 -19.80
CA ASN A 399 1.58 -42.59 -18.67
C ASN A 399 2.95 -43.07 -19.19
N PRO A 400 4.01 -42.23 -19.19
CA PRO A 400 4.07 -40.89 -18.60
C PRO A 400 3.32 -39.81 -19.42
N THR A 401 2.76 -38.83 -18.73
CA THR A 401 2.06 -37.69 -19.34
C THR A 401 3.06 -36.76 -20.03
N VAL A 402 2.73 -36.28 -21.23
CA VAL A 402 3.65 -35.42 -22.00
C VAL A 402 3.47 -33.95 -21.60
N VAL A 403 4.56 -33.30 -21.20
CA VAL A 403 4.59 -31.89 -20.82
C VAL A 403 5.38 -31.11 -21.86
N TYR A 404 4.71 -30.24 -22.60
CA TYR A 404 5.32 -29.39 -23.61
C TYR A 404 5.76 -28.06 -22.98
N LYS A 405 7.04 -27.70 -23.14
CA LYS A 405 7.53 -26.37 -22.77
C LYS A 405 7.23 -25.39 -23.89
N GLY A 406 6.53 -24.30 -23.57
CA GLY A 406 6.30 -23.15 -24.43
C GLY A 406 7.10 -21.97 -23.93
N TYR A 407 8.00 -21.45 -24.76
CA TYR A 407 8.78 -20.26 -24.40
C TYR A 407 8.06 -18.99 -24.86
N VAL A 408 8.00 -17.99 -23.99
CA VAL A 408 7.30 -16.73 -24.26
C VAL A 408 8.12 -15.88 -25.23
N HIS A 409 7.59 -15.67 -26.43
CA HIS A 409 8.21 -14.81 -27.45
C HIS A 409 7.75 -13.37 -27.34
N LYS A 410 6.48 -13.18 -26.97
CA LYS A 410 5.85 -11.86 -26.81
C LYS A 410 4.74 -11.91 -25.76
N VAL A 411 4.67 -10.87 -24.94
CA VAL A 411 3.57 -10.64 -23.99
C VAL A 411 2.68 -9.55 -24.56
N GLU A 412 1.38 -9.83 -24.67
CA GLU A 412 0.35 -8.90 -25.13
C GLU A 412 -0.60 -8.55 -23.97
N LEU A 413 -1.63 -7.73 -24.21
CA LEU A 413 -2.52 -7.21 -23.16
C LEU A 413 -3.19 -8.35 -22.36
N ASP A 414 -3.82 -9.29 -23.06
CA ASP A 414 -4.60 -10.39 -22.46
C ASP A 414 -4.13 -11.78 -22.92
N GLY A 415 -2.88 -11.89 -23.36
CA GLY A 415 -2.34 -13.14 -23.85
C GLY A 415 -0.83 -13.16 -24.09
N VAL A 416 -0.30 -14.35 -24.30
CA VAL A 416 1.11 -14.60 -24.58
C VAL A 416 1.28 -15.39 -25.87
N LYS A 417 2.32 -15.06 -26.63
CA LYS A 417 2.74 -15.83 -27.81
C LYS A 417 3.85 -16.78 -27.40
N LEU A 418 3.62 -18.07 -27.61
CA LEU A 418 4.47 -19.16 -27.16
C LEU A 418 5.07 -19.93 -28.34
N GLY A 419 6.37 -20.17 -28.26
CA GLY A 419 7.10 -21.05 -29.17
C GLY A 419 7.19 -22.46 -28.58
N PHE A 420 6.57 -23.43 -29.25
CA PHE A 420 6.58 -24.85 -28.88
C PHE A 420 7.41 -25.68 -29.86
N SER A 421 7.62 -26.95 -29.52
CA SER A 421 8.28 -27.91 -30.40
C SER A 421 7.49 -28.14 -31.70
N GLN A 422 8.19 -28.51 -32.77
CA GLN A 422 7.57 -28.87 -34.05
C GLN A 422 6.57 -30.03 -33.89
N SER A 423 6.83 -30.94 -32.96
CA SER A 423 5.96 -32.09 -32.67
C SER A 423 4.57 -31.68 -32.15
N LEU A 424 4.49 -30.61 -31.34
CA LEU A 424 3.20 -30.07 -30.88
C LEU A 424 2.50 -29.32 -32.01
N LEU A 425 3.25 -28.51 -32.77
CA LEU A 425 2.70 -27.74 -33.90
C LEU A 425 2.06 -28.63 -34.96
N GLN A 426 2.63 -29.79 -35.26
CA GLN A 426 2.07 -30.77 -36.20
C GLN A 426 0.80 -31.45 -35.69
N ARG A 427 0.66 -31.60 -34.37
CA ARG A 427 -0.50 -32.24 -33.72
C ARG A 427 -1.60 -31.25 -33.34
N PHE A 428 -1.35 -29.96 -33.51
CA PHE A 428 -2.24 -28.92 -33.03
C PHE A 428 -3.51 -28.83 -33.89
N LEU A 429 -4.66 -29.01 -33.25
CA LEU A 429 -5.98 -28.82 -33.86
C LEU A 429 -6.73 -27.67 -33.14
N PRO A 430 -7.52 -26.87 -33.87
CA PRO A 430 -8.40 -25.89 -33.26
C PRO A 430 -9.33 -26.54 -32.21
N ASN A 431 -9.56 -25.86 -31.08
CA ASN A 431 -10.38 -26.32 -29.95
C ASN A 431 -9.80 -27.46 -29.09
N MET A 432 -8.55 -27.87 -29.31
CA MET A 432 -7.86 -28.72 -28.33
C MET A 432 -7.76 -28.02 -26.97
N LYS A 433 -7.95 -28.80 -25.91
CA LYS A 433 -7.90 -28.34 -24.53
C LYS A 433 -6.56 -28.66 -23.90
N PHE A 434 -6.01 -27.67 -23.22
CA PHE A 434 -4.73 -27.75 -22.56
C PHE A 434 -4.82 -27.28 -21.11
N ASP A 435 -4.01 -27.93 -20.28
CA ASP A 435 -3.72 -27.53 -18.92
C ASP A 435 -2.39 -26.77 -18.93
N VAL A 436 -2.44 -25.54 -18.42
CA VAL A 436 -1.34 -24.59 -18.45
C VAL A 436 -0.77 -24.40 -17.07
N GLU A 437 0.54 -24.51 -16.99
CA GLU A 437 1.34 -24.45 -15.80
C GLU A 437 2.36 -23.32 -15.88
N PHE A 438 2.22 -22.34 -15.01
CA PHE A 438 3.17 -21.24 -14.94
C PHE A 438 4.39 -21.63 -14.11
N THR A 439 5.57 -21.21 -14.57
CA THR A 439 6.84 -21.48 -13.87
C THR A 439 7.58 -20.19 -13.55
N VAL A 440 8.34 -20.21 -12.45
CA VAL A 440 9.13 -19.06 -12.00
C VAL A 440 10.51 -19.09 -12.66
N ASN A 441 10.96 -17.94 -13.16
CA ASN A 441 12.33 -17.79 -13.62
C ASN A 441 13.30 -17.73 -12.42
N ARG A 442 14.14 -18.76 -12.29
CA ARG A 442 15.08 -18.93 -11.17
C ARG A 442 16.36 -18.11 -11.30
N LEU A 443 16.60 -17.43 -12.43
CA LEU A 443 17.88 -16.76 -12.72
C LEU A 443 18.26 -15.75 -11.64
N THR A 444 17.34 -14.86 -11.26
CA THR A 444 17.61 -13.82 -10.26
C THR A 444 17.99 -14.42 -8.90
N LEU A 445 17.27 -15.43 -8.44
CA LEU A 445 17.56 -16.12 -7.17
C LEU A 445 18.90 -16.86 -7.22
N LYS A 446 19.22 -17.53 -8.33
CA LYS A 446 20.53 -18.18 -8.53
C LYS A 446 21.69 -17.19 -8.50
N LEU A 447 21.50 -15.99 -9.05
CA LEU A 447 22.50 -14.93 -8.98
C LEU A 447 22.71 -14.46 -7.53
N GLN A 448 21.64 -14.34 -6.75
CA GLN A 448 21.71 -13.98 -5.32
C GLN A 448 22.43 -15.06 -4.50
N HIS A 449 22.11 -16.34 -4.71
CA HIS A 449 22.83 -17.47 -4.09
C HIS A 449 24.32 -17.41 -4.37
N ARG A 450 24.70 -17.27 -5.65
CA ARG A 450 26.10 -17.14 -6.05
C ARG A 450 26.78 -15.92 -5.42
N ALA A 451 26.09 -14.79 -5.36
CA ALA A 451 26.65 -13.56 -4.78
C ALA A 451 26.98 -13.74 -3.30
N VAL A 452 26.12 -14.45 -2.57
CA VAL A 452 26.30 -14.77 -1.16
C VAL A 452 27.47 -15.73 -0.94
N ASP A 453 27.65 -16.76 -1.78
CA ASP A 453 28.83 -17.64 -1.76
C ASP A 453 30.13 -16.89 -2.07
N LEU A 454 30.10 -16.03 -3.09
CA LEU A 454 31.24 -15.20 -3.47
C LEU A 454 31.61 -14.20 -2.38
N ALA A 455 30.63 -13.68 -1.63
CA ALA A 455 30.91 -12.78 -0.51
C ALA A 455 31.70 -13.47 0.61
N ALA A 456 31.37 -14.74 0.91
CA ALA A 456 32.14 -15.55 1.85
C ALA A 456 33.53 -15.89 1.29
N LYS A 457 33.60 -16.31 0.01
CA LYS A 457 34.86 -16.69 -0.65
C LYS A 457 35.86 -15.53 -0.75
N HIS A 458 35.39 -14.32 -1.04
CA HIS A 458 36.22 -13.11 -1.16
C HIS A 458 36.40 -12.35 0.17
N GLN A 459 35.97 -12.93 1.30
CA GLN A 459 36.14 -12.37 2.65
C GLN A 459 35.65 -10.91 2.76
N LEU A 460 34.46 -10.62 2.24
CA LEU A 460 33.86 -9.26 2.29
C LEU A 460 33.39 -8.83 3.70
N GLY A 461 34.01 -9.36 4.77
CA GLY A 461 33.65 -9.12 6.16
C GLY A 461 33.73 -7.65 6.55
N GLU A 462 34.79 -6.96 6.15
CA GLU A 462 34.98 -5.54 6.44
C GLU A 462 33.93 -4.64 5.75
N LEU A 463 33.28 -5.13 4.70
CA LEU A 463 32.25 -4.42 3.97
C LEU A 463 30.84 -4.71 4.52
N LEU A 464 30.57 -5.97 4.86
CA LEU A 464 29.26 -6.41 5.37
C LEU A 464 29.09 -6.17 6.88
N PHE A 465 30.20 -6.18 7.62
CA PHE A 465 30.30 -6.00 9.08
C PHE A 465 31.48 -5.08 9.43
N PRO A 466 31.44 -3.80 9.03
CA PRO A 466 32.56 -2.88 9.24
C PRO A 466 32.81 -2.64 10.73
N SER A 467 34.07 -2.69 11.14
CA SER A 467 34.55 -2.51 12.53
C SER A 467 35.21 -1.16 12.80
N GLY A 468 35.39 -0.33 11.77
CA GLY A 468 35.96 1.02 11.89
C GLY A 468 37.48 1.09 12.06
N ALA A 469 38.17 -0.06 12.06
CA ALA A 469 39.60 -0.16 12.39
C ALA A 469 40.58 0.47 11.37
N ALA A 470 40.10 0.96 10.22
CA ALA A 470 40.95 1.40 9.10
C ALA A 470 40.97 2.93 8.85
N ALA A 471 40.30 3.74 9.68
CA ALA A 471 40.10 5.15 9.36
C ALA A 471 41.26 6.06 9.84
N ASP A 472 42.36 6.09 9.10
CA ASP A 472 43.13 7.33 9.00
C ASP A 472 42.22 8.38 8.33
N THR A 473 42.18 9.61 8.84
CA THR A 473 41.41 10.70 8.20
C THR A 473 42.18 11.27 7.02
N PRO A 474 41.85 10.92 5.76
CA PRO A 474 42.49 11.54 4.60
C PRO A 474 42.15 13.05 4.57
N PRO A 475 43.07 13.90 4.09
CA PRO A 475 42.78 15.31 3.90
C PRO A 475 41.63 15.49 2.90
N MET A 476 40.69 16.37 3.23
CA MET A 476 39.53 16.62 2.37
C MET A 476 39.97 17.34 1.09
N PRO A 477 39.60 16.83 -0.09
CA PRO A 477 40.00 17.44 -1.35
C PRO A 477 39.25 18.76 -1.56
N ASN A 478 39.97 19.80 -2.02
CA ASN A 478 39.35 21.05 -2.45
C ASN A 478 38.82 20.88 -3.87
N LEU A 479 37.53 20.60 -4.00
CA LEU A 479 36.87 20.28 -5.28
C LEU A 479 35.99 21.44 -5.74
N ARG A 480 36.13 21.82 -7.01
CA ARG A 480 35.14 22.66 -7.68
C ARG A 480 34.08 21.75 -8.31
N MET A 481 32.86 21.83 -7.79
CA MET A 481 31.74 21.02 -8.28
C MET A 481 31.35 21.42 -9.70
N PHE A 482 30.93 20.46 -10.52
CA PHE A 482 30.38 20.75 -11.85
C PHE A 482 29.01 21.43 -11.71
N ASN A 483 28.21 20.96 -10.75
CA ASN A 483 26.95 21.59 -10.41
C ASN A 483 27.11 22.69 -9.33
N LEU A 484 27.11 23.96 -9.75
CA LEU A 484 27.19 25.12 -8.84
C LEU A 484 26.06 25.19 -7.81
N LYS A 485 24.89 24.59 -8.07
CA LYS A 485 23.80 24.54 -7.08
C LYS A 485 24.10 23.55 -5.96
N LEU A 486 24.84 22.48 -6.26
CA LEU A 486 25.29 21.48 -5.30
C LEU A 486 26.41 22.05 -4.43
N GLU A 487 27.31 22.86 -5.00
CA GLU A 487 28.37 23.54 -4.25
C GLU A 487 27.83 24.42 -3.10
N LYS A 488 26.66 25.03 -3.29
CA LYS A 488 25.96 25.83 -2.25
C LYS A 488 25.25 24.98 -1.19
N ASN A 489 25.23 23.66 -1.35
CA ASN A 489 24.63 22.72 -0.43
C ASN A 489 25.75 22.01 0.37
N PRO A 490 25.95 22.34 1.66
CA PRO A 490 27.05 21.80 2.44
C PRO A 490 26.94 20.29 2.62
N GLU A 491 25.72 19.74 2.76
CA GLU A 491 25.51 18.30 2.94
C GLU A 491 25.89 17.52 1.67
N GLN A 492 25.44 17.97 0.50
CA GLN A 492 25.79 17.31 -0.77
C GLN A 492 27.27 17.49 -1.12
N SER A 493 27.84 18.66 -0.87
CA SER A 493 29.26 18.93 -1.11
C SER A 493 30.16 18.07 -0.21
N ALA A 494 29.84 17.96 1.08
CA ALA A 494 30.55 17.10 2.01
C ALA A 494 30.49 15.62 1.58
N ALA A 495 29.31 15.15 1.15
CA ALA A 495 29.16 13.78 0.64
C ALA A 495 30.10 13.49 -0.53
N VAL A 496 30.18 14.40 -1.50
CA VAL A 496 31.08 14.26 -2.66
C VAL A 496 32.54 14.27 -2.20
N GLN A 497 32.94 15.18 -1.32
CA GLN A 497 34.31 15.26 -0.83
C GLN A 497 34.75 13.98 -0.09
N HIS A 498 33.90 13.43 0.78
CA HIS A 498 34.20 12.18 1.51
C HIS A 498 34.27 10.96 0.59
N ILE A 499 33.42 10.90 -0.44
CA ILE A 499 33.51 9.86 -1.48
C ILE A 499 34.86 9.96 -2.20
N ILE A 500 35.26 11.15 -2.67
CA ILE A 500 36.54 11.32 -3.37
C ILE A 500 37.74 11.05 -2.45
N ALA A 501 37.67 11.48 -1.19
CA ALA A 501 38.72 11.24 -0.21
C ALA A 501 38.86 9.75 0.16
N GLY A 502 37.80 8.95 -0.05
CA GLY A 502 37.79 7.55 0.38
C GLY A 502 37.76 7.38 1.90
N SER A 503 37.19 8.34 2.65
CA SER A 503 37.28 8.40 4.11
C SER A 503 36.65 7.22 4.85
N SER A 504 35.75 6.47 4.19
CA SER A 504 35.09 5.32 4.78
C SER A 504 35.80 3.99 4.52
N LYS A 505 36.80 3.94 3.63
CA LYS A 505 37.42 2.68 3.18
C LYS A 505 37.98 1.88 4.38
N PRO A 506 37.79 0.54 4.42
CA PRO A 506 37.12 -0.34 3.45
C PRO A 506 35.59 -0.43 3.62
N ALA A 507 35.01 0.30 4.59
CA ALA A 507 33.58 0.31 4.86
C ALA A 507 32.77 1.06 3.78
N PRO A 508 31.51 0.65 3.53
CA PRO A 508 30.60 1.37 2.65
C PRO A 508 30.37 2.81 3.11
N TYR A 509 30.29 3.73 2.15
CA TYR A 509 29.81 5.09 2.35
C TYR A 509 28.29 5.15 2.10
N LEU A 510 27.51 5.68 3.05
CA LEU A 510 26.06 5.79 2.92
C LEU A 510 25.64 7.23 2.62
N VAL A 511 24.90 7.40 1.53
CA VAL A 511 24.19 8.66 1.23
C VAL A 511 22.73 8.46 1.61
N PHE A 512 22.38 8.87 2.84
CA PHE A 512 21.00 8.85 3.31
C PHE A 512 20.28 10.11 2.82
N GLY A 513 19.40 9.95 1.84
CA GLY A 513 18.61 11.08 1.34
C GLY A 513 17.12 10.81 1.39
N PRO A 514 16.38 11.52 2.24
CA PRO A 514 14.93 11.62 2.19
C PRO A 514 14.41 12.04 0.79
N PRO A 515 13.10 11.92 0.49
CA PRO A 515 12.58 12.18 -0.84
C PRO A 515 12.83 13.64 -1.24
N GLY A 516 13.21 13.87 -2.50
CA GLY A 516 13.41 15.22 -3.04
C GLY A 516 14.69 15.94 -2.60
N THR A 517 15.60 15.26 -1.91
CA THR A 517 16.86 15.86 -1.40
C THR A 517 18.03 15.83 -2.39
N GLY A 518 17.82 15.30 -3.60
CA GLY A 518 18.85 15.28 -4.64
C GLY A 518 19.88 14.14 -4.51
N LYS A 519 19.54 13.00 -3.89
CA LYS A 519 20.40 11.79 -3.83
C LYS A 519 21.08 11.45 -5.15
N THR A 520 20.28 11.22 -6.19
CA THR A 520 20.75 10.85 -7.53
C THR A 520 21.68 11.91 -8.13
N ILE A 521 21.39 13.20 -7.91
CA ILE A 521 22.25 14.30 -8.37
C ILE A 521 23.59 14.28 -7.63
N THR A 522 23.58 13.98 -6.32
CA THR A 522 24.78 13.92 -5.47
C THR A 522 25.71 12.79 -5.90
N ILE A 523 25.17 11.59 -6.15
CA ILE A 523 25.99 10.46 -6.61
C ILE A 523 26.48 10.64 -8.05
N VAL A 524 25.70 11.28 -8.93
CA VAL A 524 26.14 11.60 -10.30
C VAL A 524 27.30 12.59 -10.27
N GLU A 525 27.21 13.65 -9.46
CA GLU A 525 28.34 14.57 -9.24
C GLU A 525 29.56 13.84 -8.68
N ALA A 526 29.37 12.95 -7.70
CA ALA A 526 30.47 12.15 -7.17
C ALA A 526 31.15 11.27 -8.24
N MET A 527 30.38 10.60 -9.10
CA MET A 527 30.92 9.83 -10.22
C MET A 527 31.70 10.71 -11.20
N HIS A 528 31.22 11.92 -11.49
CA HIS A 528 31.94 12.89 -12.34
C HIS A 528 33.28 13.29 -11.72
N GLN A 529 33.30 13.59 -10.43
CA GLN A 529 34.52 13.95 -9.72
C GLN A 529 35.50 12.77 -9.66
N VAL A 530 35.02 11.54 -9.44
CA VAL A 530 35.88 10.33 -9.49
C VAL A 530 36.52 10.19 -10.88
N ASN A 531 35.74 10.31 -11.95
CA ASN A 531 36.24 10.17 -13.32
C ASN A 531 37.27 11.26 -13.69
N LYS A 532 37.11 12.47 -13.15
CA LYS A 532 38.02 13.60 -13.38
C LYS A 532 39.29 13.51 -12.53
N CYS A 533 39.16 13.21 -11.24
CA CYS A 533 40.28 13.20 -10.30
C CYS A 533 41.13 11.93 -10.42
N ASN A 534 40.55 10.82 -10.89
CA ASN A 534 41.26 9.56 -11.04
C ASN A 534 41.09 8.98 -12.46
N PRO A 535 42.03 9.23 -13.38
CA PRO A 535 41.98 8.71 -14.75
C PRO A 535 42.05 7.18 -14.86
N THR A 536 42.49 6.46 -13.83
CA THR A 536 42.51 4.98 -13.82
C THR A 536 41.25 4.39 -13.21
N ALA A 537 40.37 5.20 -12.64
CA ALA A 537 39.11 4.73 -12.08
C ALA A 537 38.19 4.15 -13.16
N HIS A 538 37.60 3.01 -12.83
CA HIS A 538 36.41 2.48 -13.50
C HIS A 538 35.27 2.41 -12.48
N ILE A 539 34.09 2.84 -12.93
CA ILE A 539 32.90 3.05 -12.11
C ILE A 539 31.80 2.09 -12.56
N LEU A 540 31.23 1.35 -11.61
CA LEU A 540 30.01 0.57 -11.80
C LEU A 540 28.85 1.28 -11.10
N ALA A 541 27.89 1.77 -11.87
CA ALA A 541 26.66 2.38 -11.33
C ALA A 541 25.51 1.38 -11.44
N CYS A 542 24.87 1.10 -10.31
CA CYS A 542 23.81 0.12 -10.18
C CYS A 542 22.57 0.69 -9.52
N ALA A 543 21.41 0.14 -9.88
CA ALA A 543 20.16 0.32 -9.14
C ALA A 543 19.29 -0.94 -9.29
N PRO A 544 18.33 -1.20 -8.38
CA PRO A 544 17.43 -2.35 -8.51
C PRO A 544 16.49 -2.22 -9.72
N LEU A 545 16.01 -1.00 -10.02
CA LEU A 545 15.06 -0.74 -11.10
C LEU A 545 15.73 -0.22 -12.37
N ASN A 546 15.23 -0.66 -13.53
CA ASN A 546 15.68 -0.15 -14.83
C ASN A 546 15.49 1.37 -14.96
N SER A 547 14.34 1.92 -14.52
CA SER A 547 14.09 3.35 -14.61
C SER A 547 15.06 4.20 -13.78
N ALA A 548 15.55 3.68 -12.65
CA ALA A 548 16.57 4.35 -11.86
C ALA A 548 17.94 4.32 -12.57
N CYS A 549 18.30 3.18 -13.18
CA CYS A 549 19.50 3.07 -14.01
C CYS A 549 19.45 4.00 -15.24
N ASP A 550 18.28 4.11 -15.86
CA ASP A 550 18.07 4.97 -17.03
C ASP A 550 18.24 6.44 -16.63
N LEU A 551 17.64 6.86 -15.51
CA LEU A 551 17.83 8.21 -14.95
C LEU A 551 19.29 8.51 -14.60
N LEU A 552 20.01 7.57 -13.98
CA LEU A 552 21.44 7.70 -13.71
C LEU A 552 22.22 7.94 -15.00
N CYS A 553 21.96 7.11 -16.02
CA CYS A 553 22.66 7.19 -17.30
C CYS A 553 22.38 8.52 -18.02
N GLU A 554 21.12 8.97 -18.07
CA GLU A 554 20.74 10.27 -18.66
C GLU A 554 21.49 11.42 -18.00
N ARG A 555 21.55 11.44 -16.66
CA ARG A 555 22.24 12.49 -15.90
C ARG A 555 23.76 12.45 -16.06
N LEU A 556 24.34 11.27 -16.23
CA LEU A 556 25.77 11.12 -16.50
C LEU A 556 26.12 11.63 -17.90
N LEU A 557 25.27 11.40 -18.90
CA LEU A 557 25.48 11.87 -20.27
C LEU A 557 25.41 13.40 -20.42
N ASP A 558 24.84 14.11 -19.43
CA ASP A 558 24.84 15.58 -19.42
C ASP A 558 26.27 16.16 -19.29
N HIS A 559 27.22 15.41 -18.70
CA HIS A 559 28.57 15.92 -18.39
C HIS A 559 29.72 14.95 -18.74
N ILE A 560 29.46 13.66 -18.98
CA ILE A 560 30.45 12.69 -19.49
C ILE A 560 30.14 12.38 -20.95
N ASP A 561 31.20 12.25 -21.75
CA ASP A 561 31.08 11.82 -23.14
C ASP A 561 30.40 10.44 -23.26
N SER A 562 29.44 10.34 -24.19
CA SER A 562 28.72 9.10 -24.51
C SER A 562 29.62 7.90 -24.84
N HIS A 563 30.86 8.12 -25.31
CA HIS A 563 31.84 7.07 -25.57
C HIS A 563 32.45 6.45 -24.31
N GLN A 564 32.32 7.12 -23.16
CA GLN A 564 32.86 6.64 -21.88
C GLN A 564 31.80 5.94 -21.00
N VAL A 565 30.51 6.09 -21.33
CA VAL A 565 29.38 5.55 -20.56
C VAL A 565 28.71 4.42 -21.33
N TYR A 566 28.42 3.32 -20.64
CA TYR A 566 27.73 2.17 -21.24
C TYR A 566 26.57 1.66 -20.38
N ARG A 567 25.36 1.60 -20.94
CA ARG A 567 24.14 1.13 -20.30
C ARG A 567 23.79 -0.30 -20.76
N MET A 568 23.88 -1.28 -19.85
CA MET A 568 23.60 -2.68 -20.18
C MET A 568 22.19 -3.12 -19.74
N TYR A 569 21.32 -3.39 -20.69
CA TYR A 569 19.97 -3.93 -20.47
C TYR A 569 19.91 -5.46 -20.52
N ALA A 570 18.92 -6.03 -19.85
CA ALA A 570 18.56 -7.44 -19.99
C ALA A 570 17.87 -7.71 -21.35
N SER A 571 18.05 -8.91 -21.90
CA SER A 571 17.47 -9.32 -23.19
C SER A 571 15.94 -9.38 -23.21
N SER A 572 15.31 -9.46 -22.03
CA SER A 572 13.86 -9.47 -21.85
C SER A 572 13.21 -8.08 -21.88
N ARG A 573 13.99 -7.00 -21.90
CA ARG A 573 13.45 -5.61 -21.90
C ARG A 573 12.73 -5.30 -23.21
N ASP A 574 11.67 -4.50 -23.15
CA ASP A 574 11.00 -3.98 -24.35
C ASP A 574 11.82 -2.81 -24.93
N PRO A 575 12.28 -2.87 -26.18
CA PRO A 575 13.06 -1.80 -26.82
C PRO A 575 12.33 -0.46 -26.90
N ARG A 576 11.00 -0.48 -27.00
CA ARG A 576 10.16 0.72 -27.09
C ARG A 576 10.11 1.53 -25.80
N SER A 577 10.54 0.92 -24.70
CA SER A 577 10.56 1.55 -23.37
C SER A 577 11.90 2.23 -23.03
N ILE A 578 12.88 2.19 -23.95
CA ILE A 578 14.19 2.80 -23.76
C ILE A 578 14.13 4.28 -24.17
N PRO A 579 14.63 5.21 -23.34
CA PRO A 579 14.80 6.60 -23.72
C PRO A 579 15.69 6.77 -24.96
N SER A 580 15.29 7.64 -25.89
CA SER A 580 15.99 7.86 -27.16
C SER A 580 17.50 8.21 -27.03
N PRO A 581 17.93 9.02 -26.04
CA PRO A 581 19.36 9.32 -25.85
C PRO A 581 20.19 8.07 -25.53
N LEU A 582 19.62 7.12 -24.79
CA LEU A 582 20.32 5.93 -24.32
C LEU A 582 20.54 4.89 -25.41
N LEU A 583 19.80 4.97 -26.53
CA LEU A 583 19.95 4.04 -27.66
C LEU A 583 21.35 4.05 -28.27
N LYS A 584 22.14 5.13 -28.09
CA LYS A 584 23.51 5.25 -28.62
C LYS A 584 24.56 4.59 -27.73
N CYS A 585 24.32 4.52 -26.43
CA CYS A 585 25.27 4.04 -25.42
C CYS A 585 24.77 2.76 -24.74
N CYS A 586 23.94 1.97 -25.42
CA CYS A 586 23.38 0.75 -24.86
C CYS A 586 23.68 -0.48 -25.73
N ASN A 587 23.36 -1.64 -25.19
CA ASN A 587 23.55 -2.93 -25.86
C ASN A 587 22.45 -3.27 -26.89
N TRP A 588 21.72 -2.29 -27.41
CA TRP A 588 20.70 -2.49 -28.45
C TRP A 588 21.31 -2.46 -29.86
N ASP A 589 21.21 -3.56 -30.58
CA ASP A 589 21.60 -3.64 -31.99
C ASP A 589 20.39 -3.39 -32.88
N LYS A 590 20.41 -2.27 -33.62
CA LYS A 590 19.34 -1.88 -34.55
C LYS A 590 19.20 -2.85 -35.74
N THR A 591 20.28 -3.45 -36.19
CA THR A 591 20.28 -4.36 -37.35
C THR A 591 19.68 -5.71 -36.96
N LYS A 592 19.99 -6.18 -35.75
CA LYS A 592 19.50 -7.46 -35.22
C LYS A 592 18.21 -7.32 -34.43
N GLU A 593 17.71 -6.12 -34.18
CA GLU A 593 16.55 -5.82 -33.33
C GLU A 593 16.58 -6.61 -32.00
N CYS A 594 17.74 -6.64 -31.34
CA CYS A 594 17.90 -7.32 -30.07
C CYS A 594 18.99 -6.70 -29.20
N PHE A 595 18.99 -7.08 -27.92
CA PHE A 595 20.09 -6.75 -27.02
C PHE A 595 21.23 -7.73 -27.22
N VAL A 596 22.39 -7.23 -27.68
CA VAL A 596 23.61 -8.00 -27.91
C VAL A 596 24.62 -7.65 -26.84
N PHE A 597 25.06 -8.63 -26.07
CA PHE A 597 26.06 -8.39 -25.03
C PHE A 597 27.44 -8.22 -25.67
N PRO A 598 28.12 -7.07 -25.49
CA PRO A 598 29.45 -6.81 -26.04
C PRO A 598 30.51 -7.67 -25.34
N SER A 599 31.67 -7.94 -25.95
CA SER A 599 32.75 -8.74 -25.34
C SER A 599 33.33 -8.13 -24.06
N ARG A 600 34.03 -8.95 -23.26
CA ARG A 600 34.68 -8.50 -22.01
C ARG A 600 35.65 -7.35 -22.27
N GLU A 601 36.47 -7.45 -23.30
CA GLU A 601 37.46 -6.44 -23.68
C GLU A 601 36.80 -5.12 -24.08
N THR A 602 35.63 -5.21 -24.69
CA THR A 602 34.85 -4.03 -25.09
C THR A 602 34.27 -3.32 -23.86
N LEU A 603 33.72 -4.07 -22.89
CA LEU A 603 33.18 -3.48 -21.66
C LEU A 603 34.25 -2.85 -20.79
N MET A 604 35.43 -3.48 -20.70
CA MET A 604 36.54 -2.96 -19.89
C MET A 604 37.15 -1.65 -20.44
N LYS A 605 36.83 -1.25 -21.69
CA LYS A 605 37.25 0.05 -22.24
C LYS A 605 36.41 1.21 -21.71
N TYR A 606 35.17 0.96 -21.30
CA TYR A 606 34.30 2.01 -20.78
C TYR A 606 34.70 2.41 -19.36
N LYS A 607 34.58 3.71 -19.07
CA LYS A 607 34.88 4.26 -17.74
C LYS A 607 33.72 4.07 -16.78
N VAL A 608 32.50 4.23 -17.27
CA VAL A 608 31.28 4.09 -16.46
C VAL A 608 30.38 3.06 -17.09
N VAL A 609 30.04 2.02 -16.33
CA VAL A 609 29.09 0.98 -16.75
C VAL A 609 27.85 1.07 -15.86
N VAL A 610 26.68 1.24 -16.46
CA VAL A 610 25.39 1.38 -15.78
C VAL A 610 24.55 0.12 -15.99
N THR A 611 24.20 -0.57 -14.90
CA THR A 611 23.47 -1.85 -14.95
C THR A 611 22.45 -1.96 -13.83
N THR A 612 21.43 -2.82 -13.97
CA THR A 612 20.67 -3.21 -12.76
C THR A 612 21.49 -4.18 -11.91
N LEU A 613 21.19 -4.28 -10.61
CA LEU A 613 21.87 -5.23 -9.70
C LEU A 613 21.90 -6.66 -10.26
N CYS A 614 20.76 -7.14 -10.76
CA CYS A 614 20.67 -8.46 -11.40
C CYS A 614 21.53 -8.56 -12.69
N THR A 615 21.58 -7.49 -13.50
CA THR A 615 22.36 -7.48 -14.74
C THR A 615 23.87 -7.41 -14.46
N ALA A 616 24.29 -6.78 -13.36
CA ALA A 616 25.68 -6.79 -12.90
C ALA A 616 26.20 -8.22 -12.69
N GLY A 617 25.33 -9.16 -12.30
CA GLY A 617 25.68 -10.58 -12.20
C GLY A 617 26.22 -11.18 -13.51
N ARG A 618 25.87 -10.62 -14.67
CA ARG A 618 26.44 -11.07 -15.96
C ARG A 618 27.88 -10.64 -16.15
N LEU A 619 28.31 -9.53 -15.55
CA LEU A 619 29.71 -9.08 -15.57
C LEU A 619 30.61 -10.10 -14.85
N VAL A 620 30.13 -10.63 -13.72
CA VAL A 620 30.79 -11.75 -13.01
C VAL A 620 30.81 -13.00 -13.89
N THR A 621 29.67 -13.34 -14.53
CA THR A 621 29.57 -14.50 -15.43
C THR A 621 30.56 -14.42 -16.60
N GLY A 622 30.79 -13.23 -17.15
CA GLY A 622 31.77 -13.00 -18.23
C GLY A 622 33.22 -12.91 -17.77
N GLY A 623 33.49 -13.12 -16.48
CA GLY A 623 34.85 -13.15 -15.95
C GLY A 623 35.56 -11.81 -15.98
N ILE A 624 34.86 -10.70 -15.73
CA ILE A 624 35.52 -9.43 -15.42
C ILE A 624 36.35 -9.62 -14.14
N PRO A 625 37.63 -9.22 -14.13
CA PRO A 625 38.50 -9.47 -12.97
C PRO A 625 38.06 -8.64 -11.75
N VAL A 626 38.22 -9.25 -10.57
CA VAL A 626 38.00 -8.59 -9.28
C VAL A 626 38.92 -7.37 -9.17
N GLY A 627 38.39 -6.23 -8.75
CA GLY A 627 39.16 -4.98 -8.60
C GLY A 627 39.23 -4.13 -9.87
N HIS A 628 38.69 -4.59 -11.00
CA HIS A 628 38.56 -3.73 -12.19
C HIS A 628 37.73 -2.47 -11.89
N PHE A 629 36.60 -2.64 -11.20
CA PHE A 629 35.79 -1.53 -10.75
C PHE A 629 36.30 -1.00 -9.42
N THR A 630 36.98 0.15 -9.48
CA THR A 630 37.47 0.88 -8.32
C THR A 630 36.35 1.48 -7.46
N HIS A 631 35.24 1.90 -8.08
CA HIS A 631 34.12 2.50 -7.37
C HIS A 631 32.82 1.85 -7.81
N ILE A 632 32.01 1.44 -6.84
CA ILE A 632 30.67 0.91 -7.07
C ILE A 632 29.66 1.81 -6.38
N PHE A 633 28.70 2.29 -7.15
CA PHE A 633 27.61 3.12 -6.65
C PHE A 633 26.31 2.37 -6.80
N VAL A 634 25.54 2.23 -5.73
CA VAL A 634 24.20 1.64 -5.75
C VAL A 634 23.19 2.71 -5.37
N ASP A 635 22.40 3.19 -6.34
CA ASP A 635 21.25 4.07 -6.07
C ASP A 635 20.02 3.24 -5.69
N GLU A 636 19.14 3.84 -4.90
CA GLU A 636 17.94 3.20 -4.35
C GLU A 636 18.23 1.86 -3.64
N ALA A 637 19.39 1.77 -2.96
CA ALA A 637 19.85 0.55 -2.28
C ALA A 637 18.86 0.02 -1.23
N GLY A 638 18.02 0.90 -0.67
CA GLY A 638 16.95 0.54 0.26
C GLY A 638 15.86 -0.36 -0.32
N GLN A 639 15.69 -0.39 -1.64
CA GLN A 639 14.68 -1.22 -2.33
C GLN A 639 15.15 -2.65 -2.62
N ALA A 640 16.47 -2.90 -2.56
CA ALA A 640 17.03 -4.22 -2.87
C ALA A 640 17.12 -5.08 -1.61
N VAL A 641 16.90 -6.38 -1.75
CA VAL A 641 17.31 -7.33 -0.69
C VAL A 641 18.82 -7.35 -0.61
N GLU A 642 19.38 -7.60 0.57
CA GLU A 642 20.82 -7.63 0.77
C GLU A 642 21.57 -8.59 -0.20
N PRO A 643 21.11 -9.84 -0.45
CA PRO A 643 21.70 -10.71 -1.45
C PRO A 643 21.70 -10.15 -2.88
N GLU A 644 20.70 -9.33 -3.23
CA GLU A 644 20.61 -8.68 -4.54
C GLU A 644 21.61 -7.54 -4.67
N CYS A 645 21.75 -6.71 -3.62
CA CYS A 645 22.76 -5.64 -3.59
C CYS A 645 24.17 -6.20 -3.78
N ILE A 646 24.43 -7.37 -3.19
CA ILE A 646 25.75 -8.01 -3.23
C ILE A 646 26.07 -8.61 -4.61
N ILE A 647 25.09 -8.84 -5.49
CA ILE A 647 25.38 -9.31 -6.87
C ILE A 647 26.35 -8.39 -7.60
N ALA A 648 26.21 -7.07 -7.40
CA ALA A 648 27.07 -6.07 -8.04
C ALA A 648 28.42 -5.90 -7.35
N VAL A 649 28.57 -6.41 -6.11
CA VAL A 649 29.78 -6.24 -5.29
C VAL A 649 30.62 -7.51 -5.31
N ALA A 650 30.01 -8.66 -5.01
CA ALA A 650 30.70 -9.94 -4.89
C ALA A 650 31.20 -10.43 -6.26
N GLY A 651 32.52 -10.56 -6.37
CA GLY A 651 33.21 -11.00 -7.58
C GLY A 651 33.61 -9.87 -8.55
N LEU A 652 33.30 -8.61 -8.24
CA LEU A 652 33.73 -7.45 -9.04
C LEU A 652 34.56 -6.44 -8.23
N PHE A 653 34.33 -6.36 -6.92
CA PHE A 653 34.89 -5.34 -6.04
C PHE A 653 36.06 -5.86 -5.21
N ASN A 654 37.08 -5.00 -5.02
CA ASN A 654 38.15 -5.22 -4.04
C ASN A 654 38.02 -4.18 -2.89
N PRO A 655 37.64 -4.59 -1.67
CA PRO A 655 37.45 -3.67 -0.54
C PRO A 655 38.67 -2.87 -0.12
N LYS A 656 39.89 -3.36 -0.41
CA LYS A 656 41.14 -2.69 0.00
C LYS A 656 41.48 -1.49 -0.89
N GLU A 657 41.15 -1.58 -2.17
CA GLU A 657 41.56 -0.59 -3.18
C GLU A 657 40.39 0.31 -3.62
N GLY A 658 39.17 -0.22 -3.55
CA GLY A 658 37.96 0.47 -4.03
C GLY A 658 37.11 1.11 -2.94
N GLN A 659 36.05 1.80 -3.35
CA GLN A 659 34.99 2.30 -2.45
C GLN A 659 33.61 1.86 -2.92
N LEU A 660 32.77 1.40 -1.98
CA LEU A 660 31.35 1.14 -2.20
C LEU A 660 30.53 2.31 -1.65
N VAL A 661 29.65 2.88 -2.48
CA VAL A 661 28.72 3.94 -2.10
C VAL A 661 27.29 3.43 -2.24
N LEU A 662 26.53 3.44 -1.15
CA LEU A 662 25.13 3.06 -1.12
C LEU A 662 24.27 4.31 -0.90
N ALA A 663 23.46 4.67 -1.89
CA ALA A 663 22.50 5.76 -1.78
C ALA A 663 21.07 5.21 -1.64
N GLY A 664 20.31 5.77 -0.71
CA GLY A 664 18.94 5.31 -0.49
C GLY A 664 18.25 6.00 0.68
N ASP A 665 17.08 5.48 1.00
CA ASP A 665 16.26 5.96 2.12
C ASP A 665 15.63 4.76 2.83
N PRO A 666 16.06 4.42 4.06
CA PRO A 666 15.50 3.28 4.81
C PRO A 666 14.05 3.50 5.26
N LYS A 667 13.56 4.75 5.21
CA LYS A 667 12.16 5.11 5.55
C LYS A 667 11.23 5.06 4.33
N GLN A 668 11.74 4.82 3.12
CA GLN A 668 10.94 4.56 1.91
C GLN A 668 10.78 3.05 1.67
N LEU A 669 10.14 2.68 0.56
CA LEU A 669 9.82 1.29 0.24
C LEU A 669 11.07 0.41 0.23
N GLY A 670 10.95 -0.71 0.95
CA GLY A 670 11.92 -1.81 0.93
C GLY A 670 11.62 -2.83 -0.17
N PRO A 671 12.38 -3.94 -0.20
CA PRO A 671 12.16 -5.02 -1.15
C PRO A 671 10.79 -5.67 -1.00
N ILE A 672 10.23 -6.11 -2.14
CA ILE A 672 8.94 -6.80 -2.19
C ILE A 672 9.17 -8.30 -2.10
N LEU A 673 8.80 -8.88 -0.96
CA LEU A 673 8.87 -10.32 -0.72
C LEU A 673 7.49 -10.95 -0.67
N ARG A 674 7.41 -12.22 -1.08
CA ARG A 674 6.18 -13.01 -1.02
C ARG A 674 6.09 -13.85 0.24
N SER A 675 7.21 -14.40 0.70
CA SER A 675 7.26 -15.34 1.83
C SER A 675 7.10 -14.62 3.18
N PRO A 676 6.03 -14.92 3.95
CA PRO A 676 5.85 -14.38 5.29
C PRO A 676 6.98 -14.80 6.24
N LEU A 677 7.48 -16.03 6.10
CA LEU A 677 8.60 -16.54 6.89
C LEU A 677 9.89 -15.79 6.55
N ALA A 678 10.18 -15.55 5.27
CA ALA A 678 11.38 -14.79 4.90
C ALA A 678 11.33 -13.34 5.42
N LEU A 679 10.15 -12.71 5.42
CA LEU A 679 9.92 -11.40 6.04
C LEU A 679 10.16 -11.44 7.55
N GLN A 680 9.61 -12.43 8.24
CA GLN A 680 9.77 -12.59 9.70
C GLN A 680 11.24 -12.71 10.12
N TYR A 681 12.06 -13.43 9.34
CA TYR A 681 13.48 -13.66 9.63
C TYR A 681 14.44 -12.62 9.02
N GLY A 682 13.90 -11.53 8.46
CA GLY A 682 14.68 -10.34 8.10
C GLY A 682 15.16 -10.23 6.65
N LEU A 683 14.70 -11.08 5.72
CA LEU A 683 15.04 -10.92 4.29
C LEU A 683 14.52 -9.58 3.72
N GLY A 684 13.48 -9.01 4.34
CA GLY A 684 12.89 -7.73 3.96
C GLY A 684 13.72 -6.50 4.34
N VAL A 685 14.82 -6.70 5.09
CA VAL A 685 15.74 -5.62 5.48
C VAL A 685 16.82 -5.49 4.41
N SER A 686 16.96 -4.29 3.85
CA SER A 686 18.02 -4.01 2.86
C SER A 686 19.39 -3.91 3.54
N LEU A 687 20.47 -4.08 2.77
CA LEU A 687 21.85 -3.89 3.27
C LEU A 687 22.03 -2.50 3.92
N LEU A 688 21.48 -1.46 3.29
CA LEU A 688 21.52 -0.10 3.80
C LEU A 688 20.79 0.03 5.14
N GLU A 689 19.59 -0.54 5.24
CA GLU A 689 18.79 -0.50 6.47
C GLU A 689 19.45 -1.29 7.61
N ARG A 690 20.04 -2.46 7.30
CA ARG A 690 20.78 -3.27 8.28
C ARG A 690 22.00 -2.52 8.81
N LEU A 691 22.81 -1.92 7.95
CA LEU A 691 23.99 -1.16 8.36
C LEU A 691 23.61 0.02 9.28
N MET A 692 22.57 0.78 8.92
CA MET A 692 22.11 1.91 9.75
C MET A 692 21.47 1.49 11.08
N LYS A 693 20.85 0.31 11.14
CA LYS A 693 20.15 -0.18 12.33
C LYS A 693 21.06 -0.91 13.30
N ASP A 694 21.93 -1.78 12.80
CA ASP A 694 22.62 -2.76 13.64
C ASP A 694 24.09 -2.40 13.89
N ASN A 695 24.67 -1.47 13.13
CA ASN A 695 26.08 -1.10 13.28
C ASN A 695 26.25 0.33 13.82
N THR A 696 27.00 0.43 14.93
CA THR A 696 27.31 1.67 15.64
C THR A 696 27.95 2.76 14.78
N LEU A 697 28.70 2.40 13.72
CA LEU A 697 29.36 3.38 12.83
C LEU A 697 28.37 4.20 12.00
N TYR A 698 27.17 3.66 11.75
CA TYR A 698 26.15 4.27 10.91
C TYR A 698 24.96 4.79 11.72
N GLN A 699 25.00 4.66 13.05
CA GLN A 699 24.00 5.21 13.96
C GLN A 699 24.31 6.68 14.29
N GLN A 700 23.29 7.41 14.74
CA GLN A 700 23.50 8.75 15.28
C GLN A 700 24.26 8.63 16.59
N ASN A 701 25.23 9.51 16.79
CA ASN A 701 25.89 9.61 18.09
C ASN A 701 24.84 10.05 19.14
N PRO A 702 24.66 9.30 20.24
CA PRO A 702 23.66 9.62 21.27
C PRO A 702 23.82 11.03 21.86
N ASP A 703 25.06 11.52 21.95
CA ASP A 703 25.38 12.80 22.60
C ASP A 703 25.14 14.00 21.69
N THR A 704 25.40 13.86 20.39
CA THR A 704 25.28 14.96 19.42
C THR A 704 24.03 14.87 18.55
N GLY A 705 23.37 13.72 18.48
CA GLY A 705 22.25 13.45 17.58
C GLY A 705 22.62 13.45 16.08
N HIS A 706 23.90 13.58 15.75
CA HIS A 706 24.38 13.66 14.38
C HIS A 706 25.06 12.36 13.94
N PHE A 707 25.04 12.11 12.63
CA PHE A 707 25.78 11.01 12.03
C PHE A 707 27.25 11.37 11.84
N ASP A 708 28.13 10.38 11.88
CA ASP A 708 29.52 10.57 11.44
C ASP A 708 29.57 10.72 9.92
N ASN A 709 29.86 11.93 9.45
CA ASN A 709 29.94 12.27 8.03
C ASN A 709 30.99 11.46 7.27
N ARG A 710 31.95 10.82 7.95
CA ARG A 710 32.92 9.91 7.32
C ARG A 710 32.25 8.65 6.74
N TYR A 711 31.12 8.23 7.31
CA TYR A 711 30.40 7.01 6.95
C TYR A 711 29.00 7.26 6.40
N VAL A 712 28.25 8.23 6.97
CA VAL A 712 26.89 8.57 6.55
C VAL A 712 26.76 10.06 6.34
N THR A 713 26.29 10.48 5.17
CA THR A 713 25.76 11.84 5.00
C THR A 713 24.26 11.82 4.84
N LYS A 714 23.56 12.51 5.76
CA LYS A 714 22.13 12.75 5.66
C LYS A 714 21.84 14.04 4.91
N LEU A 715 21.12 13.95 3.80
CA LEU A 715 20.71 15.11 3.01
C LEU A 715 19.44 15.75 3.61
N LEU A 716 19.47 17.05 3.93
CA LEU A 716 18.37 17.70 4.66
C LEU A 716 17.47 18.59 3.78
N ARG A 717 18.04 19.21 2.74
CA ARG A 717 17.34 20.19 1.91
C ARG A 717 16.49 19.51 0.82
N ASN A 718 15.17 19.64 0.92
CA ASN A 718 14.19 19.15 -0.05
C ASN A 718 13.93 20.20 -1.14
N TYR A 719 14.16 19.82 -2.41
CA TYR A 719 13.98 20.68 -3.59
C TYR A 719 12.73 20.33 -4.41
N ARG A 720 11.84 19.48 -3.88
CA ARG A 720 10.72 18.91 -4.64
C ARG A 720 9.36 19.49 -4.26
N SER A 721 9.02 19.45 -2.98
CA SER A 721 7.63 19.48 -2.51
C SER A 721 7.29 20.77 -1.75
N HIS A 722 6.01 21.16 -1.79
CA HIS A 722 5.50 22.24 -0.96
C HIS A 722 5.59 21.89 0.54
N ALA A 723 5.85 22.90 1.39
CA ALA A 723 5.98 22.74 2.85
C ALA A 723 4.78 22.03 3.50
N ALA A 724 3.57 22.33 3.03
CA ALA A 724 2.34 21.71 3.51
C ALA A 724 2.28 20.19 3.27
N ILE A 725 2.86 19.71 2.16
CA ILE A 725 2.92 18.28 1.82
C ILE A 725 4.01 17.58 2.64
N LEU A 726 5.14 18.27 2.85
CA LEU A 726 6.29 17.70 3.55
C LEU A 726 6.10 17.63 5.07
N LYS A 727 5.25 18.46 5.67
CA LYS A 727 5.12 18.58 7.13
C LYS A 727 4.84 17.25 7.83
N VAL A 728 3.81 16.51 7.41
CA VAL A 728 3.44 15.24 8.07
C VAL A 728 4.52 14.16 7.90
N PRO A 729 5.06 13.89 6.68
CA PRO A 729 6.19 12.97 6.52
C PRO A 729 7.44 13.39 7.31
N ASN A 730 7.74 14.69 7.39
CA ASN A 730 8.89 15.19 8.13
C ASN A 730 8.79 14.92 9.64
N GLU A 731 7.61 15.17 10.23
CA GLU A 731 7.35 14.89 11.64
C GLU A 731 7.35 13.39 11.97
N LEU A 732 6.89 12.54 11.06
CA LEU A 732 6.73 11.11 11.32
C LEU A 732 8.01 10.30 11.05
N PHE A 733 8.76 10.62 10.00
CA PHE A 733 9.84 9.76 9.52
C PHE A 733 11.25 10.36 9.65
N TYR A 734 11.36 11.68 9.78
CA TYR A 734 12.64 12.39 9.65
C TYR A 734 12.92 13.39 10.79
N SER A 735 12.26 13.23 11.93
CA SER A 735 12.52 14.02 13.16
C SER A 735 12.45 15.54 12.97
N ASN A 736 11.64 16.03 12.03
CA ASN A 736 11.54 17.44 11.65
C ASN A 736 12.82 18.09 11.08
N GLU A 737 13.81 17.30 10.68
CA GLU A 737 15.08 17.84 10.17
C GLU A 737 15.00 18.33 8.71
N LEU A 738 13.97 17.95 7.94
CA LEU A 738 13.88 18.32 6.52
C LEU A 738 13.54 19.79 6.33
N GLN A 739 14.30 20.43 5.44
CA GLN A 739 14.19 21.85 5.12
C GLN A 739 13.65 22.05 3.70
N VAL A 740 12.72 22.98 3.51
CA VAL A 740 12.10 23.24 2.20
C VAL A 740 12.93 24.26 1.42
N PHE A 741 13.55 23.80 0.34
CA PHE A 741 14.35 24.60 -0.61
C PHE A 741 13.81 24.51 -2.05
N ALA A 742 12.63 23.92 -2.25
CA ALA A 742 11.96 23.88 -3.54
C ALA A 742 11.62 25.29 -4.05
N ASP A 743 11.75 25.51 -5.36
CA ASP A 743 11.46 26.80 -5.99
C ASP A 743 10.02 27.24 -5.67
N GLN A 744 9.91 28.46 -5.14
CA GLN A 744 8.63 29.04 -4.71
C GLN A 744 7.62 29.10 -5.85
N TRP A 745 8.07 29.43 -7.07
CA TRP A 745 7.20 29.54 -8.23
C TRP A 745 6.63 28.19 -8.66
N GLU A 746 7.43 27.12 -8.59
CA GLU A 746 6.97 25.77 -8.96
C GLU A 746 6.09 25.13 -7.87
N ARG A 747 6.38 25.35 -6.59
CA ARG A 747 5.61 24.74 -5.49
C ARG A 747 4.29 25.47 -5.21
N ALA A 748 4.23 26.79 -5.47
CA ALA A 748 3.06 27.60 -5.14
C ALA A 748 2.02 27.69 -6.27
N VAL A 749 2.29 27.11 -7.45
CA VAL A 749 1.43 27.17 -8.65
C VAL A 749 -0.05 26.94 -8.34
N TYR A 750 -0.35 25.90 -7.54
CA TYR A 750 -1.73 25.51 -7.23
C TYR A 750 -2.26 26.06 -5.91
N CYS A 751 -1.51 26.89 -5.18
CA CYS A 751 -1.97 27.44 -3.90
C CYS A 751 -3.20 28.34 -4.03
N ASN A 752 -3.41 28.96 -5.20
CA ASN A 752 -4.56 29.82 -5.48
C ASN A 752 -5.62 29.15 -6.36
N TRP A 753 -5.52 27.83 -6.58
CA TRP A 753 -6.46 27.10 -7.39
C TRP A 753 -7.85 27.09 -6.76
N GLU A 754 -8.89 27.36 -7.56
CA GLU A 754 -10.28 27.50 -7.10
C GLU A 754 -10.88 26.21 -6.55
N GLY A 755 -10.32 25.06 -6.93
CA GLY A 755 -10.74 23.75 -6.42
C GLY A 755 -10.23 23.41 -5.02
N LEU A 756 -9.39 24.26 -4.41
CA LEU A 756 -8.92 24.05 -3.04
C LEU A 756 -9.99 24.46 -2.01
N PRO A 757 -10.24 23.64 -0.97
CA PRO A 757 -11.09 24.02 0.16
C PRO A 757 -10.60 25.30 0.87
N LYS A 758 -9.27 25.50 0.92
CA LYS A 758 -8.62 26.69 1.49
C LYS A 758 -7.47 27.15 0.59
N LYS A 759 -7.49 28.44 0.22
CA LYS A 759 -6.38 29.08 -0.50
C LYS A 759 -5.09 29.04 0.32
N GLY A 760 -3.96 28.76 -0.33
CA GLY A 760 -2.65 28.62 0.30
C GLY A 760 -2.33 27.23 0.84
N PHE A 761 -3.28 26.28 0.81
CA PHE A 761 -3.08 24.92 1.31
C PHE A 761 -3.29 23.89 0.18
N PRO A 762 -2.23 23.48 -0.54
CA PRO A 762 -2.33 22.63 -1.72
C PRO A 762 -2.41 21.13 -1.37
N LEU A 763 -3.28 20.80 -0.42
CA LEU A 763 -3.52 19.44 0.02
C LEU A 763 -5.02 19.26 0.27
N ILE A 764 -5.61 18.26 -0.39
CA ILE A 764 -7.02 17.93 -0.25
C ILE A 764 -7.14 16.50 0.26
N PHE A 765 -7.86 16.32 1.36
CA PHE A 765 -8.37 15.01 1.77
C PHE A 765 -9.88 14.97 1.50
N HIS A 766 -10.29 14.13 0.55
CA HIS A 766 -11.69 13.92 0.19
C HIS A 766 -12.21 12.64 0.85
N GLY A 767 -13.07 12.79 1.85
CA GLY A 767 -13.72 11.69 2.55
C GLY A 767 -14.81 11.05 1.68
N VAL A 768 -14.67 9.77 1.34
CA VAL A 768 -15.68 9.03 0.56
C VAL A 768 -16.16 7.81 1.34
N MET A 769 -17.46 7.73 1.57
CA MET A 769 -18.13 6.54 2.11
C MET A 769 -18.46 5.56 0.96
N GLY A 770 -17.47 5.14 0.18
CA GLY A 770 -17.70 4.20 -0.92
C GLY A 770 -17.84 2.76 -0.43
N LYS A 771 -18.06 1.78 -1.31
CA LYS A 771 -18.00 0.35 -1.00
C LYS A 771 -16.95 -0.30 -1.89
N ASP A 772 -16.09 -1.13 -1.32
CA ASP A 772 -15.12 -1.89 -2.07
C ASP A 772 -15.73 -3.21 -2.57
N GLU A 773 -15.72 -3.38 -3.89
CA GLU A 773 -16.36 -4.48 -4.61
C GLU A 773 -15.31 -5.36 -5.33
N ARG A 774 -15.70 -6.60 -5.65
CA ARG A 774 -14.92 -7.57 -6.44
C ARG A 774 -15.80 -8.13 -7.55
N GLU A 775 -15.18 -8.63 -8.62
CA GLU A 775 -15.90 -9.18 -9.77
C GLU A 775 -15.21 -10.43 -10.34
N ALA A 776 -16.00 -11.37 -10.88
CA ALA A 776 -15.53 -12.61 -11.50
C ALA A 776 -14.52 -13.40 -10.63
N ASN A 777 -13.42 -13.87 -11.21
CA ASN A 777 -12.41 -14.65 -10.48
C ASN A 777 -11.27 -13.81 -9.90
N SER A 778 -11.27 -12.48 -10.10
CA SER A 778 -10.13 -11.66 -9.72
C SER A 778 -10.21 -11.17 -8.27
N PRO A 779 -9.16 -11.37 -7.46
CA PRO A 779 -9.13 -11.03 -6.03
C PRO A 779 -8.96 -9.52 -5.76
N SER A 780 -8.85 -8.68 -6.80
CA SER A 780 -8.60 -7.24 -6.64
C SER A 780 -9.89 -6.47 -6.37
N PHE A 781 -9.80 -5.46 -5.49
CA PHE A 781 -10.90 -4.59 -5.11
C PHE A 781 -10.98 -3.34 -5.99
N PHE A 782 -12.18 -2.77 -6.12
CA PHE A 782 -12.42 -1.47 -6.72
C PHE A 782 -13.54 -0.74 -5.97
N ASN A 783 -13.55 0.59 -6.04
CA ASN A 783 -14.51 1.47 -5.40
C ASN A 783 -14.86 2.60 -6.38
N VAL A 784 -16.04 2.51 -6.99
CA VAL A 784 -16.44 3.44 -8.06
C VAL A 784 -16.68 4.86 -7.54
N THR A 785 -17.14 5.01 -6.30
CA THR A 785 -17.38 6.34 -5.69
C THR A 785 -16.08 7.13 -5.55
N GLU A 786 -14.97 6.46 -5.21
CA GLU A 786 -13.66 7.10 -5.21
C GLU A 786 -13.21 7.51 -6.62
N ILE A 787 -13.50 6.69 -7.64
CA ILE A 787 -13.16 7.00 -9.04
C ILE A 787 -13.92 8.24 -9.51
N ASP A 788 -15.21 8.34 -9.18
CA ASP A 788 -16.01 9.51 -9.55
C ASP A 788 -15.44 10.80 -8.94
N ALA A 789 -15.04 10.78 -7.66
CA ALA A 789 -14.35 11.90 -7.03
C ALA A 789 -13.02 12.24 -7.74
N LEU A 790 -12.21 11.24 -8.12
CA LEU A 790 -10.98 11.46 -8.89
C LEU A 790 -11.27 12.11 -10.25
N VAL A 791 -12.27 11.62 -10.99
CA VAL A 791 -12.65 12.15 -12.31
C VAL A 791 -13.17 13.57 -12.20
N LYS A 792 -13.95 13.90 -11.17
CA LYS A 792 -14.39 15.27 -10.87
C LYS A 792 -13.22 16.23 -10.68
N TYR A 793 -12.24 15.86 -9.86
CA TYR A 793 -11.05 16.69 -9.64
C TYR A 793 -10.19 16.83 -10.90
N LEU A 794 -10.01 15.77 -11.68
CA LEU A 794 -9.32 15.84 -12.96
C LEU A 794 -10.01 16.80 -13.94
N THR A 795 -11.34 16.72 -14.01
CA THR A 795 -12.16 17.61 -14.85
C THR A 795 -11.94 19.06 -14.45
N LEU A 796 -12.02 19.36 -13.15
CA LEU A 796 -11.80 20.70 -12.63
C LEU A 796 -10.38 21.22 -12.91
N LEU A 797 -9.35 20.37 -12.78
CA LEU A 797 -7.95 20.72 -13.08
C LEU A 797 -7.77 21.09 -14.57
N PHE A 798 -8.39 20.34 -15.48
CA PHE A 798 -8.30 20.63 -16.91
C PHE A 798 -9.20 21.81 -17.35
N GLU A 799 -10.31 22.10 -16.66
CA GLU A 799 -11.16 23.27 -16.98
C GLU A 799 -10.57 24.59 -16.51
N THR A 800 -9.72 24.54 -15.49
CA THR A 800 -9.08 25.72 -14.88
C THR A 800 -7.67 25.99 -15.42
N GLN A 801 -7.16 25.16 -16.33
CA GLN A 801 -5.86 25.35 -16.97
C GLN A 801 -5.80 26.65 -17.79
N GLY A 802 -4.67 27.35 -17.75
CA GLY A 802 -4.46 28.59 -18.52
C GLY A 802 -5.21 29.82 -17.97
N LYS A 803 -5.96 29.70 -16.87
CA LYS A 803 -6.62 30.81 -16.17
C LYS A 803 -5.83 31.19 -14.92
N LYS A 804 -5.85 32.48 -14.55
CA LYS A 804 -5.28 33.02 -13.30
C LYS A 804 -3.83 32.60 -12.99
N GLY A 805 -2.99 32.50 -14.02
CA GLY A 805 -1.56 32.17 -13.89
C GLY A 805 -1.25 30.67 -13.74
N ILE A 806 -2.23 29.77 -13.88
CA ILE A 806 -2.00 28.32 -13.85
C ILE A 806 -1.45 27.86 -15.21
N PRO A 807 -0.28 27.20 -15.26
CA PRO A 807 0.33 26.74 -16.50
C PRO A 807 -0.53 25.67 -17.18
N LYS A 808 -0.38 25.55 -18.51
CA LYS A 808 -1.01 24.48 -19.28
C LYS A 808 -0.54 23.13 -18.73
N LEU A 809 -1.49 22.26 -18.36
CA LEU A 809 -1.23 20.94 -17.81
C LEU A 809 -1.04 19.94 -18.93
N LEU A 810 0.02 19.14 -18.86
CA LEU A 810 0.22 17.98 -19.72
C LEU A 810 -0.18 16.71 -18.96
N ALA A 811 -0.67 15.68 -19.65
CA ALA A 811 -1.04 14.41 -19.01
C ALA A 811 0.12 13.79 -18.21
N LYS A 812 1.37 13.95 -18.68
CA LYS A 812 2.59 13.53 -17.98
C LYS A 812 2.86 14.23 -16.65
N ASP A 813 2.25 15.39 -16.39
CA ASP A 813 2.44 16.17 -15.15
C ASP A 813 1.58 15.66 -13.99
N ILE A 814 0.61 14.77 -14.27
CA ILE A 814 -0.32 14.20 -13.31
C ILE A 814 0.03 12.72 -13.09
N GLY A 815 -0.06 12.26 -11.85
CA GLY A 815 0.02 10.84 -11.49
C GLY A 815 -1.13 10.42 -10.59
N ILE A 816 -1.70 9.25 -10.86
CA ILE A 816 -2.73 8.65 -10.01
C ILE A 816 -2.16 7.38 -9.36
N ILE A 817 -2.10 7.39 -8.03
CA ILE A 817 -1.69 6.27 -7.20
C ILE A 817 -2.93 5.53 -6.72
N ALA A 818 -3.04 4.24 -7.06
CA ALA A 818 -4.08 3.36 -6.56
C ALA A 818 -3.47 2.00 -6.20
N PRO A 819 -3.64 1.51 -4.96
CA PRO A 819 -3.01 0.27 -4.50
C PRO A 819 -3.65 -0.98 -5.13
N TYR A 820 -4.92 -0.91 -5.52
CA TYR A 820 -5.63 -2.02 -6.14
C TYR A 820 -5.66 -1.90 -7.66
N ARG A 821 -5.36 -3.02 -8.31
CA ARG A 821 -5.11 -3.04 -9.74
C ARG A 821 -6.38 -2.93 -10.59
N LYS A 822 -7.51 -3.50 -10.16
CA LYS A 822 -8.81 -3.34 -10.84
C LYS A 822 -9.32 -1.89 -10.80
N GLN A 823 -9.17 -1.22 -9.65
CA GLN A 823 -9.40 0.21 -9.53
C GLN A 823 -8.60 0.97 -10.59
N LYS A 824 -7.29 0.72 -10.66
CA LYS A 824 -6.33 1.35 -11.56
C LYS A 824 -6.61 1.12 -13.05
N VAL A 825 -6.64 -0.15 -13.49
CA VAL A 825 -6.44 -0.50 -14.92
C VAL A 825 -7.75 -0.61 -15.68
N GLU A 826 -8.78 -1.14 -15.04
CA GLU A 826 -10.05 -1.37 -15.73
C GLU A 826 -11.02 -0.23 -15.46
N LYS A 827 -11.25 0.12 -14.20
CA LYS A 827 -12.29 1.08 -13.85
C LYS A 827 -11.83 2.53 -14.04
N ILE A 828 -10.67 2.96 -13.51
CA ILE A 828 -10.17 4.34 -13.71
C ILE A 828 -9.88 4.61 -15.19
N ARG A 829 -9.16 3.74 -15.90
CA ARG A 829 -8.88 3.98 -17.33
C ARG A 829 -10.14 3.96 -18.19
N ARG A 830 -11.13 3.10 -17.91
CA ARG A 830 -12.43 3.09 -18.61
C ARG A 830 -13.26 4.32 -18.26
N ALA A 831 -13.26 4.74 -17.00
CA ALA A 831 -13.86 6.00 -16.56
C ALA A 831 -13.25 7.18 -17.31
N LEU A 832 -11.92 7.24 -17.40
CA LEU A 832 -11.22 8.29 -18.13
C LEU A 832 -11.56 8.27 -19.62
N LYS A 833 -11.59 7.10 -20.27
CA LYS A 833 -11.98 6.98 -21.69
C LYS A 833 -13.42 7.47 -21.95
N SER A 834 -14.34 7.18 -21.03
CA SER A 834 -15.76 7.56 -21.13
C SER A 834 -16.08 8.96 -20.60
N ALA A 835 -15.18 9.58 -19.84
CA ALA A 835 -15.40 10.89 -19.23
C ALA A 835 -15.40 12.02 -20.28
N PRO A 836 -16.20 13.08 -20.10
CA PRO A 836 -16.22 14.26 -20.98
C PRO A 836 -14.84 14.93 -21.16
N VAL A 837 -13.93 14.72 -20.21
CA VAL A 837 -12.55 15.22 -20.21
C VAL A 837 -11.73 14.77 -21.42
N THR A 838 -11.93 13.55 -21.95
CA THR A 838 -11.16 13.05 -23.10
C THR A 838 -11.46 13.79 -24.40
N LYS A 839 -12.68 14.31 -24.57
CA LYS A 839 -13.07 15.07 -25.76
C LYS A 839 -12.34 16.41 -25.89
N ARG A 840 -11.80 16.96 -24.80
CA ARG A 840 -11.11 18.26 -24.77
C ARG A 840 -9.58 18.17 -24.60
N CYS A 841 -9.06 17.08 -24.04
CA CYS A 841 -7.67 17.01 -23.57
C CYS A 841 -6.69 16.26 -24.50
N GLY A 842 -7.15 15.72 -25.64
CA GLY A 842 -6.33 14.83 -26.45
C GLY A 842 -6.08 13.48 -25.77
N ASP A 843 -5.13 12.71 -26.29
CA ASP A 843 -4.89 11.33 -25.86
C ASP A 843 -4.33 11.28 -24.42
N LEU A 844 -5.13 10.80 -23.45
CA LEU A 844 -4.76 10.64 -22.03
C LEU A 844 -3.84 9.42 -21.80
N THR A 845 -3.25 8.88 -22.86
CA THR A 845 -2.36 7.71 -22.84
C THR A 845 -1.11 7.96 -21.99
N ASP A 846 -0.63 9.19 -21.94
CA ASP A 846 0.54 9.60 -21.15
C ASP A 846 0.27 9.80 -19.65
N LEU A 847 -0.99 9.75 -19.21
CA LEU A 847 -1.34 9.83 -17.79
C LEU A 847 -0.87 8.57 -17.05
N LYS A 848 0.08 8.73 -16.14
CA LYS A 848 0.56 7.61 -15.35
C LYS A 848 -0.44 7.27 -14.24
N VAL A 849 -1.00 6.08 -14.30
CA VAL A 849 -1.81 5.49 -13.23
C VAL A 849 -1.05 4.24 -12.75
N GLY A 850 -0.86 4.06 -11.44
CA GLY A 850 0.11 3.11 -10.89
C GLY A 850 -0.11 2.74 -9.42
N PRO A 851 0.32 1.54 -8.96
CA PRO A 851 0.59 1.34 -7.53
C PRO A 851 1.80 2.18 -7.10
N VAL A 852 1.98 2.36 -5.80
CA VAL A 852 3.03 3.24 -5.22
C VAL A 852 4.42 2.86 -5.73
N GLU A 853 4.67 1.56 -5.85
CA GLU A 853 5.94 0.96 -6.28
C GLU A 853 6.36 1.46 -7.68
N GLU A 854 5.43 1.67 -8.61
CA GLU A 854 5.74 2.20 -9.94
C GLU A 854 6.09 3.71 -9.92
N PHE A 855 5.73 4.43 -8.85
CA PHE A 855 6.04 5.85 -8.70
C PHE A 855 7.31 6.13 -7.89
N GLN A 856 7.97 5.09 -7.37
CA GLN A 856 9.23 5.27 -6.68
C GLN A 856 10.31 5.80 -7.64
N GLY A 857 11.13 6.74 -7.17
CA GLY A 857 12.08 7.49 -8.00
C GLY A 857 11.45 8.48 -9.00
N GLN A 858 10.12 8.47 -9.19
CA GLN A 858 9.41 9.41 -10.05
C GLN A 858 8.75 10.51 -9.23
N GLU A 859 8.46 11.62 -9.90
CA GLU A 859 7.75 12.77 -9.33
C GLU A 859 6.79 13.35 -10.36
N ARG A 860 5.72 13.99 -9.87
CA ARG A 860 4.70 14.63 -10.69
C ARG A 860 4.30 15.96 -10.06
N LYS A 861 3.82 16.91 -10.88
CA LYS A 861 3.31 18.19 -10.37
C LYS A 861 2.11 17.95 -9.46
N ILE A 862 1.20 17.07 -9.90
CA ILE A 862 -0.01 16.70 -9.19
C ILE A 862 -0.03 15.19 -8.96
N ILE A 863 -0.28 14.78 -7.72
CA ILE A 863 -0.55 13.37 -7.38
C ILE A 863 -1.94 13.25 -6.78
N MET A 864 -2.68 12.25 -7.27
CA MET A 864 -3.97 11.87 -6.75
C MET A 864 -3.87 10.44 -6.19
N ILE A 865 -4.34 10.21 -4.98
CA ILE A 865 -4.27 8.91 -4.30
C ILE A 865 -5.70 8.41 -4.07
N SER A 866 -6.01 7.18 -4.48
CA SER A 866 -7.26 6.47 -4.12
C SER A 866 -6.92 5.32 -3.19
N THR A 867 -7.57 5.25 -2.03
CA THR A 867 -7.31 4.21 -1.02
C THR A 867 -8.12 2.93 -1.22
N VAL A 868 -9.22 3.03 -1.96
CA VAL A 868 -10.20 1.99 -2.38
C VAL A 868 -10.97 1.33 -1.25
N ARG A 869 -10.33 1.02 -0.13
CA ARG A 869 -10.90 0.22 0.97
C ARG A 869 -12.01 0.93 1.72
N SER A 870 -13.11 0.20 1.91
CA SER A 870 -14.31 0.67 2.61
C SER A 870 -14.93 -0.35 3.58
N SER A 871 -14.32 -1.53 3.78
CA SER A 871 -14.85 -2.56 4.69
C SER A 871 -13.80 -3.20 5.62
N ASP A 872 -14.28 -3.78 6.73
CA ASP A 872 -13.49 -4.37 7.83
C ASP A 872 -12.92 -5.78 7.53
N TYR A 873 -12.37 -6.01 6.33
CA TYR A 873 -11.71 -7.29 5.97
C TYR A 873 -10.26 -7.40 6.47
N VAL A 874 -10.02 -7.01 7.74
CA VAL A 874 -8.69 -6.96 8.36
C VAL A 874 -7.95 -8.30 8.30
N LYS A 875 -8.67 -9.44 8.33
CA LYS A 875 -8.05 -10.78 8.27
C LYS A 875 -7.56 -11.17 6.87
N LEU A 876 -8.30 -10.85 5.81
CA LEU A 876 -7.86 -11.17 4.43
C LEU A 876 -6.68 -10.29 3.99
N ASP A 877 -6.53 -9.09 4.57
CA ASP A 877 -5.39 -8.20 4.27
C ASP A 877 -4.05 -8.71 4.80
N GLN A 878 -4.06 -9.53 5.87
CA GLN A 878 -2.87 -10.23 6.37
C GLN A 878 -2.46 -11.38 5.43
N ASP A 879 -3.43 -12.11 4.89
CA ASP A 879 -3.17 -13.27 4.03
C ASP A 879 -2.73 -12.91 2.59
N PHE A 880 -3.09 -11.73 2.09
CA PHE A 880 -2.76 -11.30 0.71
C PHE A 880 -1.65 -10.23 0.62
N SER A 881 -1.02 -9.83 1.73
CA SER A 881 0.09 -8.86 1.76
C SER A 881 -0.20 -7.51 1.06
N ILE A 882 -1.46 -7.07 1.01
CA ILE A 882 -1.90 -5.84 0.30
C ILE A 882 -1.87 -4.61 1.23
N GLY A 883 -0.98 -4.61 2.24
CA GLY A 883 -0.85 -3.58 3.27
C GLY A 883 -0.40 -2.21 2.75
N PHE A 884 -1.20 -1.54 1.91
CA PHE A 884 -1.01 -0.12 1.61
C PHE A 884 -1.45 0.75 2.80
N LEU A 885 -2.51 0.34 3.50
CA LEU A 885 -3.06 1.09 4.62
C LEU A 885 -2.21 0.97 5.90
N SER A 886 -1.60 -0.19 6.13
CA SER A 886 -0.84 -0.49 7.35
C SER A 886 0.68 -0.31 7.20
N ASN A 887 1.19 0.00 6.00
CA ASN A 887 2.63 0.13 5.78
C ASN A 887 3.03 1.61 5.70
N GLU A 888 3.73 2.06 6.73
CA GLU A 888 4.22 3.43 6.86
C GLU A 888 5.16 3.86 5.72
N LYS A 889 6.01 2.95 5.22
CA LYS A 889 6.94 3.20 4.11
C LYS A 889 6.17 3.47 2.80
N ARG A 890 5.05 2.75 2.56
CA ARG A 890 4.15 3.00 1.40
C ARG A 890 3.48 4.36 1.51
N PHE A 891 3.01 4.74 2.68
CA PHE A 891 2.43 6.05 2.93
C PHE A 891 3.44 7.17 2.63
N ASN A 892 4.65 7.06 3.19
CA ASN A 892 5.73 8.03 2.98
C ASN A 892 6.06 8.22 1.50
N VAL A 893 6.23 7.13 0.74
CA VAL A 893 6.49 7.24 -0.71
C VAL A 893 5.32 7.89 -1.43
N ALA A 894 4.09 7.45 -1.18
CA ALA A 894 2.90 7.94 -1.90
C ALA A 894 2.67 9.45 -1.72
N VAL A 895 2.75 9.95 -0.48
CA VAL A 895 2.53 11.38 -0.16
C VAL A 895 3.66 12.26 -0.72
N THR A 896 4.90 11.76 -0.76
CA THR A 896 6.09 12.53 -1.17
C THR A 896 6.38 12.53 -2.68
N ARG A 897 5.45 12.01 -3.50
CA ARG A 897 5.55 12.06 -4.97
C ARG A 897 5.10 13.39 -5.57
N ALA A 898 4.27 14.14 -4.85
CA ALA A 898 3.70 15.40 -5.29
C ALA A 898 4.69 16.56 -5.14
N ARG A 899 4.82 17.39 -6.19
CA ARG A 899 5.56 18.66 -6.12
C ARG A 899 4.68 19.80 -5.61
N SER A 900 3.54 20.00 -6.26
CA SER A 900 2.74 21.21 -6.09
C SER A 900 1.34 20.97 -5.52
N LEU A 901 0.69 19.83 -5.82
CA LEU A 901 -0.67 19.52 -5.33
C LEU A 901 -0.81 18.03 -5.01
N LEU A 902 -1.39 17.74 -3.84
CA LEU A 902 -1.74 16.38 -3.39
C LEU A 902 -3.23 16.27 -3.12
N ILE A 903 -3.90 15.32 -3.77
CA ILE A 903 -5.31 15.00 -3.54
C ILE A 903 -5.40 13.54 -3.07
N ILE A 904 -5.99 13.30 -1.91
CA ILE A 904 -6.22 11.96 -1.38
C ILE A 904 -7.72 11.72 -1.29
N VAL A 905 -8.20 10.63 -1.86
CA VAL A 905 -9.59 10.19 -1.86
C VAL A 905 -9.66 8.87 -1.11
N GLY A 906 -10.49 8.80 -0.07
CA GLY A 906 -10.59 7.58 0.73
C GLY A 906 -11.60 7.62 1.85
N ASN A 907 -11.86 6.45 2.45
CA ASN A 907 -12.78 6.31 3.57
C ASN A 907 -12.12 6.70 4.90
N HIS A 908 -12.48 7.87 5.43
CA HIS A 908 -11.92 8.41 6.67
C HIS A 908 -12.11 7.51 7.89
N ILE A 909 -13.17 6.69 7.96
CA ILE A 909 -13.45 5.82 9.11
C ILE A 909 -12.40 4.71 9.22
N ILE A 910 -12.03 4.12 8.09
CA ILE A 910 -11.04 3.03 8.06
C ILE A 910 -9.63 3.57 8.18
N LEU A 911 -9.35 4.68 7.49
CA LEU A 911 -8.05 5.33 7.54
C LEU A 911 -7.71 5.82 8.96
N ASN A 912 -8.70 6.27 9.73
CA ASN A 912 -8.48 6.67 11.13
C ASN A 912 -8.09 5.52 12.07
N LYS A 913 -8.21 4.26 11.66
CA LYS A 913 -7.74 3.11 12.45
C LYS A 913 -6.21 3.01 12.47
N ASP A 914 -5.56 3.51 11.42
CA ASP A 914 -4.11 3.53 11.33
C ASP A 914 -3.56 4.86 11.91
N PRO A 915 -2.59 4.83 12.85
CA PRO A 915 -2.05 6.04 13.47
C PRO A 915 -1.44 7.05 12.49
N THR A 916 -0.80 6.57 11.42
CA THR A 916 -0.13 7.41 10.40
C THR A 916 -1.18 8.20 9.63
N TRP A 917 -2.21 7.51 9.14
CA TRP A 917 -3.32 8.12 8.42
C TRP A 917 -4.16 9.03 9.33
N ALA A 918 -4.42 8.63 10.57
CA ALA A 918 -5.15 9.46 11.54
C ALA A 918 -4.45 10.81 11.79
N LYS A 919 -3.12 10.81 11.93
CA LYS A 919 -2.34 12.05 12.08
C LYS A 919 -2.45 12.94 10.83
N PHE A 920 -2.37 12.34 9.63
CA PHE A 920 -2.52 13.06 8.37
C PHE A 920 -3.91 13.69 8.22
N ILE A 921 -4.98 12.93 8.52
CA ILE A 921 -6.36 13.42 8.47
C ILE A 921 -6.57 14.55 9.48
N LYS A 922 -6.09 14.41 10.72
CA LYS A 922 -6.15 15.47 11.74
C LYS A 922 -5.48 16.76 11.28
N TYR A 923 -4.34 16.65 10.59
CA TYR A 923 -3.65 17.80 10.00
C TYR A 923 -4.50 18.50 8.93
N CYS A 924 -5.15 17.73 8.04
CA CYS A 924 -6.05 18.25 7.02
C CYS A 924 -7.27 18.95 7.63
N VAL A 925 -7.89 18.37 8.66
CA VAL A 925 -9.04 18.94 9.37
C VAL A 925 -8.65 20.28 10.02
N THR A 926 -7.53 20.30 10.75
CA THR A 926 -7.04 21.51 11.43
C THR A 926 -6.77 22.65 10.45
N GLN A 927 -6.24 22.33 9.27
CA GLN A 927 -5.96 23.31 8.22
C GLN A 927 -7.15 23.62 7.32
N LYS A 928 -8.34 23.04 7.56
CA LYS A 928 -9.53 23.16 6.71
C LYS A 928 -9.30 22.72 5.25
N GLY A 929 -8.48 21.69 5.06
CA GLY A 929 -8.19 21.06 3.76
C GLY A 929 -9.00 19.79 3.48
N CYS A 930 -10.03 19.51 4.27
CA CYS A 930 -10.93 18.38 4.06
C CYS A 930 -12.12 18.77 3.18
N ALA A 931 -12.54 17.86 2.32
CA ALA A 931 -13.75 17.93 1.51
C ALA A 931 -14.49 16.58 1.56
N GLY A 932 -15.77 16.57 1.20
CA GLY A 932 -16.58 15.35 1.20
C GLY A 932 -17.26 15.07 2.53
#